data_AF-C4M956-F1
#
_entry.id   AF-C4M956-F1
#
_cell.length_a   1.000
_cell.length_b   1.000
_cell.length_c   1.000
_cell.angle_alpha   90.00
_cell.angle_beta   90.00
_cell.angle_gamma   90.00
#
_symmetry.space_group_name_H-M   'P 1'
#
loop_
_entity.id
_entity.type
_entity.pdbx_description
1 polymer ?
#
loop_
_entity_poly.entity_id
_entity_poly.type
_entity_poly.pdbx_seq_one_letter_code
_entity_poly.pdbx_strand_id
1 'polypeptide(L)'
;MQRDNPNNMKRIRRKMMSLNIPTRPFLLTENTGSIIPTLSEIILDSFGRFEQNFSSQQEQTPIALPPVLASKLIYRISNNPNASESDLNIILFRILSSGTPLQVIDLHHTHLLTKFTCMNLSQLCNNVSITTLNISYATGISSESLKVLFRSFKQLKYLNTEACVGFDDNAFISLLTIHPPLEVIVISNCPKISDKSVIELKNINSLISFKANNIQLTISSISVLHGLKEIELMGNNCLDDQCLLKISQLNPDLTRICFGNSRLSDEALQRLLQQLNGNLISLNLSGCTRAGPMTLAQLFNSQFKLKYLNLANCFGINGDSILESYHPMFRSTLFRWLEEIEYLNISGCIRLSEEFITTTLIASPQLRSLILDDTAVTDQCLQEFIQSSITYNQTVRRSIHTPGMKVHPLTLSLKRCIRLTDNAYTNLFQTRGVDLISLNLSFCNSLSSLSLNVFSLYSNTLTSFYASNNDMISEYSWLKFIASCPQLRVLFLSNNRGITNEVINQIKISCPLISHLDISSCLSINQFVIPILCKMQSLEYIDISFDVMINEDGIISLVNSLTRLSTFCMQGIAFKQSYLFTEEAQWLNSLKLNFIPMCGDDVMRNIASYCPLLTSVELRMCSGVTDNGIEMLLQKCTKISHLVLGGTSISQFKMMELVGRGLFIA
;
A
#
# COMPACT_ATOMS: atom_id res chain seq x y z
N MET A 1 35.47 -8.72 78.73
CA MET A 1 36.55 -7.97 78.03
C MET A 1 36.55 -8.48 76.58
N GLN A 2 35.89 -7.75 75.66
CA GLN A 2 36.50 -7.03 74.51
C GLN A 2 37.37 -7.94 73.61
N ARG A 3 37.23 -8.04 72.27
CA ARG A 3 36.57 -7.24 71.22
C ARG A 3 36.49 -8.06 69.91
N ASP A 4 35.60 -7.63 69.02
CA ASP A 4 35.22 -8.15 67.70
C ASP A 4 36.32 -8.17 66.59
N ASN A 5 36.20 -9.07 65.60
CA ASN A 5 35.76 -8.68 64.24
C ASN A 5 35.53 -9.88 63.27
N PRO A 6 34.54 -9.80 62.34
CA PRO A 6 34.09 -10.89 61.47
C PRO A 6 34.56 -10.76 60.01
N ASN A 7 34.69 -11.89 59.30
CA ASN A 7 34.34 -12.10 57.88
C ASN A 7 35.09 -13.31 57.28
N ASN A 8 34.40 -14.45 57.17
CA ASN A 8 34.78 -15.50 56.22
C ASN A 8 33.58 -16.41 55.93
N MET A 9 32.78 -16.07 54.92
CA MET A 9 31.84 -17.03 54.31
C MET A 9 32.16 -17.16 52.82
N LYS A 10 32.83 -18.27 52.49
CA LYS A 10 33.02 -18.78 51.12
C LYS A 10 31.71 -19.41 50.63
N ARG A 11 31.20 -19.01 49.46
CA ARG A 11 30.22 -19.80 48.67
C ARG A 11 30.43 -19.66 47.16
N ILE A 12 31.13 -20.66 46.62
CA ILE A 12 30.96 -21.36 45.34
C ILE A 12 30.12 -20.63 44.26
N ARG A 13 30.78 -20.08 43.23
CA ARG A 13 30.16 -19.64 41.97
C ARG A 13 30.00 -20.84 41.00
N ARG A 14 28.76 -21.09 40.56
CA ARG A 14 28.44 -21.96 39.42
C ARG A 14 28.86 -21.29 38.10
N LYS A 15 29.52 -22.03 37.21
CA LYS A 15 29.88 -21.65 35.84
C LYS A 15 28.60 -21.40 35.01
N MET A 16 28.37 -20.16 34.58
CA MET A 16 27.57 -19.85 33.40
C MET A 16 28.49 -19.91 32.17
N MET A 17 28.08 -20.64 31.13
CA MET A 17 28.74 -20.62 29.83
C MET A 17 28.59 -19.22 29.21
N SER A 18 29.72 -18.57 28.95
CA SER A 18 29.82 -17.28 28.28
C SER A 18 29.54 -17.43 26.79
N LEU A 19 28.45 -16.82 26.30
CA LEU A 19 28.35 -16.43 24.90
C LEU A 19 29.40 -15.33 24.65
N ASN A 20 30.37 -15.59 23.78
CA ASN A 20 31.36 -14.61 23.34
C ASN A 20 30.66 -13.46 22.59
N ILE A 21 30.35 -12.38 23.31
CA ILE A 21 29.90 -11.10 22.76
C ILE A 21 31.16 -10.24 22.55
N PRO A 22 31.47 -9.76 21.33
CA PRO A 22 32.60 -8.86 21.12
C PRO A 22 32.36 -7.50 21.80
N THR A 23 33.38 -7.00 22.50
CA THR A 23 33.32 -5.84 23.41
C THR A 23 33.47 -4.46 22.73
N ARG A 24 33.33 -4.33 21.40
CA ARG A 24 33.44 -3.03 20.70
C ARG A 24 32.38 -2.81 19.61
N PRO A 25 31.15 -2.42 19.96
CA PRO A 25 30.18 -1.85 19.02
C PRO A 25 30.48 -0.35 18.79
N PHE A 26 30.11 0.20 17.62
CA PHE A 26 30.49 1.54 17.10
C PHE A 26 31.95 1.75 16.66
N LEU A 27 32.50 0.89 15.80
CA LEU A 27 33.73 1.20 15.06
C LEU A 27 33.40 2.17 13.90
N LEU A 28 33.84 3.43 14.01
CA LEU A 28 33.90 4.35 12.88
C LEU A 28 35.17 4.00 12.08
N THR A 29 35.02 3.33 10.94
CA THR A 29 36.15 3.11 10.03
C THR A 29 36.44 4.39 9.26
N GLU A 30 37.67 4.89 9.34
CA GLU A 30 38.17 5.95 8.44
C GLU A 30 38.23 5.39 7.01
N ASN A 31 37.16 5.54 6.24
CA ASN A 31 37.19 5.33 4.80
C ASN A 31 37.06 6.67 4.09
N THR A 32 38.19 7.15 3.58
CA THR A 32 38.34 8.28 2.67
C THR A 32 37.76 7.92 1.30
N GLY A 33 36.45 8.08 1.15
CA GLY A 33 35.77 7.78 -0.13
C GLY A 33 34.26 7.91 -0.06
N SER A 34 33.75 8.92 0.63
CA SER A 34 32.32 9.24 0.62
C SER A 34 31.98 9.98 -0.68
N ILE A 35 31.44 9.27 -1.67
CA ILE A 35 30.62 9.90 -2.74
C ILE A 35 29.18 9.96 -2.22
N ILE A 36 28.97 10.71 -1.14
CA ILE A 36 27.68 11.21 -0.71
C ILE A 36 27.93 12.64 -0.23
N PRO A 37 27.08 13.60 -0.63
CA PRO A 37 26.99 14.94 -0.07
C PRO A 37 27.27 14.90 1.44
N THR A 38 28.21 15.71 1.91
CA THR A 38 28.57 15.76 3.34
C THR A 38 27.31 15.83 4.19
N LEU A 39 27.28 15.28 5.41
CA LEU A 39 26.07 15.30 6.28
C LEU A 39 25.40 16.70 6.34
N SER A 40 26.18 17.77 6.14
CA SER A 40 25.78 19.15 5.83
C SER A 40 24.78 19.29 4.69
N GLU A 41 25.00 18.67 3.52
CA GLU A 41 24.14 18.74 2.34
C GLU A 41 22.81 17.98 2.49
N ILE A 42 22.77 16.85 3.20
CA ILE A 42 21.50 16.16 3.56
C ILE A 42 20.66 17.01 4.54
N ILE A 43 21.32 17.86 5.33
CA ILE A 43 20.70 18.81 6.27
C ILE A 43 20.31 20.12 5.56
N LEU A 44 21.04 20.53 4.51
CA LEU A 44 20.86 21.80 3.79
C LEU A 44 19.55 21.90 3.01
N ASP A 45 18.96 20.79 2.58
CA ASP A 45 17.70 20.81 1.83
C ASP A 45 16.44 20.91 2.74
N SER A 46 16.61 21.10 4.06
CA SER A 46 15.47 21.16 4.98
C SER A 46 15.55 22.23 6.09
N PHE A 47 16.71 22.81 6.39
CA PHE A 47 16.80 23.76 7.51
C PHE A 47 17.87 24.85 7.32
N GLY A 48 17.54 25.94 6.63
CA GLY A 48 18.36 27.16 6.52
C GLY A 48 18.55 27.96 7.83
N ARG A 49 18.42 27.34 9.01
CA ARG A 49 18.55 28.01 10.32
C ARG A 49 19.75 27.56 11.16
N PHE A 50 20.57 26.63 10.68
CA PHE A 50 21.71 26.10 11.45
C PHE A 50 23.09 26.37 10.81
N GLU A 51 23.18 27.17 9.74
CA GLU A 51 24.43 27.47 9.02
C GLU A 51 25.56 28.02 9.90
N GLN A 52 25.25 28.80 10.94
CA GLN A 52 26.28 29.50 11.72
C GLN A 52 27.02 28.62 12.75
N ASN A 53 26.57 27.40 13.01
CA ASN A 53 27.16 26.54 14.06
C ASN A 53 28.07 25.42 13.52
N PHE A 54 28.15 25.21 12.19
CA PHE A 54 28.90 24.11 11.59
C PHE A 54 30.32 24.49 11.12
N SER A 55 30.75 25.75 11.30
CA SER A 55 31.99 26.30 10.71
C SER A 55 33.14 26.59 11.68
N SER A 56 33.10 26.16 12.93
CA SER A 56 34.21 26.40 13.88
C SER A 56 34.82 25.11 14.42
N GLN A 57 36.10 24.91 14.08
CA GLN A 57 37.01 23.92 14.65
C GLN A 57 37.25 24.20 16.15
N GLN A 58 36.34 23.75 17.00
CA GLN A 58 36.60 23.54 18.42
C GLN A 58 35.92 22.24 18.85
N GLU A 59 36.50 21.53 19.82
CA GLU A 59 35.92 20.36 20.48
C GLU A 59 34.53 20.69 21.02
N GLN A 60 33.51 20.58 20.18
CA GLN A 60 32.13 20.82 20.55
C GLN A 60 31.48 19.51 20.91
N THR A 61 30.82 19.51 22.07
CA THR A 61 29.87 18.49 22.47
C THR A 61 28.96 18.14 21.29
N PRO A 62 28.68 16.84 21.01
CA PRO A 62 27.87 16.46 19.87
C PRO A 62 26.53 17.19 19.95
N ILE A 63 26.22 17.97 18.92
CA ILE A 63 24.96 18.71 18.81
C ILE A 63 23.81 17.72 19.05
N ALA A 64 23.02 17.97 20.08
CA ALA A 64 21.91 17.10 20.43
C ALA A 64 20.88 17.09 19.30
N LEU A 65 20.66 15.92 18.70
CA LEU A 65 19.63 15.74 17.69
C LEU A 65 18.26 15.70 18.37
N PRO A 66 17.31 16.59 18.01
CA PRO A 66 15.93 16.50 18.49
C PRO A 66 15.31 15.16 18.09
N PRO A 67 14.48 14.50 18.94
CA PRO A 67 13.92 13.18 18.66
C PRO A 67 13.18 13.07 17.32
N VAL A 68 12.41 14.12 16.95
CA VAL A 68 11.68 14.18 15.68
C VAL A 68 12.64 14.21 14.49
N LEU A 69 13.75 14.95 14.61
CA LEU A 69 14.76 15.04 13.55
C LEU A 69 15.52 13.73 13.43
N ALA A 70 15.90 13.12 14.56
CA ALA A 70 16.55 11.81 14.59
C ALA A 70 15.70 10.74 13.89
N SER A 71 14.40 10.66 14.21
CA SER A 71 13.47 9.72 13.56
C SER A 71 13.35 9.97 12.05
N LYS A 72 13.21 11.23 11.61
CA LYS A 72 13.16 11.59 10.19
C LYS A 72 14.45 11.25 9.44
N LEU A 73 15.61 11.46 10.05
CA LEU A 73 16.90 11.12 9.45
C LEU A 73 17.06 9.61 9.32
N ILE A 74 16.71 8.84 10.36
CA ILE A 74 16.69 7.36 10.28
C ILE A 74 15.80 6.90 9.12
N TYR A 75 14.58 7.44 9.01
CA TYR A 75 13.67 7.13 7.91
C TYR A 75 14.25 7.48 6.54
N ARG A 76 14.82 8.68 6.38
CA ARG A 76 15.42 9.13 5.12
C ARG A 76 16.62 8.27 4.70
N ILE A 77 17.52 7.96 5.64
CA ILE A 77 18.68 7.12 5.37
C ILE A 77 18.24 5.68 5.04
N SER A 78 17.24 5.16 5.74
CA SER A 78 16.71 3.82 5.50
C SER A 78 16.12 3.65 4.10
N ASN A 79 15.47 4.71 3.59
CA ASN A 79 14.93 4.76 2.25
C ASN A 79 15.94 5.24 1.20
N ASN A 80 17.16 5.64 1.59
CA ASN A 80 18.20 6.01 0.66
C ASN A 80 18.95 4.75 0.20
N PRO A 81 18.84 4.36 -1.08
CA PRO A 81 19.49 3.15 -1.58
C PRO A 81 21.02 3.19 -1.54
N ASN A 82 21.60 4.39 -1.65
CA ASN A 82 23.05 4.59 -1.65
C ASN A 82 23.61 4.68 -0.23
N ALA A 83 22.74 4.72 0.79
CA ALA A 83 23.20 4.73 2.16
C ALA A 83 23.92 3.42 2.49
N SER A 84 24.94 3.56 3.33
CA SER A 84 25.76 2.49 3.86
C SER A 84 25.42 2.23 5.33
N GLU A 85 25.87 1.10 5.87
CA GLU A 85 25.76 0.81 7.30
C GLU A 85 26.43 1.90 8.16
N SER A 86 27.53 2.50 7.68
CA SER A 86 28.22 3.59 8.35
C SER A 86 27.34 4.82 8.54
N ASP A 87 26.50 5.15 7.55
CA ASP A 87 25.64 6.34 7.63
C ASP A 87 24.59 6.18 8.74
N LEU A 88 23.96 5.01 8.81
CA LEU A 88 23.03 4.69 9.90
C LEU A 88 23.77 4.66 11.24
N ASN A 89 24.95 4.06 11.30
CA ASN A 89 25.76 3.97 12.53
C ASN A 89 26.16 5.34 13.07
N ILE A 90 26.51 6.31 12.21
CA ILE A 90 26.82 7.69 12.63
C ILE A 90 25.60 8.31 13.32
N ILE A 91 24.40 8.14 12.75
CA ILE A 91 23.17 8.64 13.35
C ILE A 91 22.92 7.98 14.70
N LEU A 92 22.98 6.65 14.76
CA LEU A 92 22.75 5.89 16.00
C LEU A 92 23.76 6.26 17.10
N PHE A 93 25.02 6.43 16.73
CA PHE A 93 26.07 6.87 17.66
C PHE A 93 25.76 8.26 18.21
N ARG A 94 25.39 9.22 17.35
CA ARG A 94 25.04 10.57 17.81
C ARG A 94 23.86 10.55 18.77
N ILE A 95 22.80 9.80 18.47
CA ILE A 95 21.63 9.65 19.36
C ILE A 95 22.07 9.09 20.72
N LEU A 96 22.95 8.09 20.73
CA LEU A 96 23.49 7.50 21.94
C LEU A 96 24.34 8.51 22.74
N SER A 97 25.24 9.24 22.07
CA SER A 97 26.16 10.20 22.70
C SER A 97 25.45 11.44 23.23
N SER A 98 24.41 11.93 22.54
CA SER A 98 23.63 13.09 22.97
C SER A 98 22.54 12.75 23.99
N GLY A 99 22.30 11.46 24.27
CA GLY A 99 21.22 11.03 25.16
C GLY A 99 19.84 11.40 24.62
N THR A 100 19.66 11.43 23.30
CA THR A 100 18.39 11.82 22.69
C THR A 100 17.29 10.82 23.06
N PRO A 101 16.16 11.26 23.67
CA PRO A 101 15.07 10.38 24.07
C PRO A 101 14.21 9.99 22.85
N LEU A 102 14.77 9.13 21.99
CA LEU A 102 14.07 8.61 20.82
C LEU A 102 13.00 7.58 21.26
N GLN A 103 11.82 7.62 20.66
CA GLN A 103 10.76 6.64 20.92
C GLN A 103 10.42 5.80 19.68
N VAL A 104 10.70 6.34 18.49
CA VAL A 104 10.28 5.78 17.20
C VAL A 104 11.52 5.49 16.35
N ILE A 105 11.65 4.23 15.95
CA ILE A 105 12.62 3.79 14.95
C ILE A 105 11.84 3.31 13.73
N ASP A 106 11.96 4.05 12.64
CA ASP A 106 11.36 3.69 11.36
C ASP A 106 12.44 3.39 10.33
N LEU A 107 12.62 2.10 10.07
CA LEU A 107 13.56 1.49 9.15
C LEU A 107 12.81 0.78 8.00
N HIS A 108 11.65 1.32 7.60
CA HIS A 108 10.88 0.81 6.46
C HIS A 108 11.72 0.74 5.19
N HIS A 109 11.53 -0.32 4.39
CA HIS A 109 12.25 -0.59 3.13
C HIS A 109 13.78 -0.63 3.23
N THR A 110 14.35 -0.78 4.44
CA THR A 110 15.81 -0.70 4.60
C THR A 110 16.55 -1.95 4.14
N HIS A 111 17.73 -1.76 3.54
CA HIS A 111 18.76 -2.78 3.36
C HIS A 111 19.87 -2.70 4.43
N LEU A 112 19.80 -1.72 5.34
CA LEU A 112 20.85 -1.39 6.30
C LEU A 112 20.79 -2.22 7.58
N LEU A 113 19.80 -3.11 7.71
CA LEU A 113 19.62 -3.96 8.88
C LEU A 113 20.50 -5.21 8.79
N THR A 114 21.78 -5.04 9.10
CA THR A 114 22.78 -6.09 9.13
C THR A 114 23.04 -6.55 10.55
N LYS A 115 23.86 -7.59 10.70
CA LYS A 115 24.28 -8.07 12.02
C LYS A 115 24.89 -6.95 12.87
N PHE A 116 25.69 -6.05 12.28
CA PHE A 116 26.36 -4.97 13.00
C PHE A 116 25.39 -3.87 13.42
N THR A 117 24.52 -3.41 12.51
CA THR A 117 23.55 -2.36 12.84
C THR A 117 22.52 -2.85 13.85
N CYS A 118 22.10 -4.12 13.79
CA CYS A 118 21.27 -4.74 14.83
C CYS A 118 21.95 -4.72 16.22
N MET A 119 23.26 -4.95 16.30
CA MET A 119 24.01 -4.86 17.57
C MET A 119 24.07 -3.42 18.08
N ASN A 120 24.31 -2.44 17.20
CA ASN A 120 24.33 -1.02 17.58
C ASN A 120 22.95 -0.53 18.05
N LEU A 121 21.88 -0.95 17.36
CA LEU A 121 20.50 -0.70 17.77
C LEU A 121 20.18 -1.35 19.13
N SER A 122 20.61 -2.60 19.33
CA SER A 122 20.46 -3.31 20.61
C SER A 122 21.13 -2.55 21.76
N GLN A 123 22.31 -1.96 21.52
CA GLN A 123 23.00 -1.13 22.50
C GLN A 123 22.28 0.19 22.75
N LEU A 124 21.76 0.83 21.70
CA LEU A 124 20.96 2.06 21.83
C LEU A 124 19.74 1.85 22.73
N CYS A 125 19.04 0.73 22.54
CA CYS A 125 17.84 0.37 23.30
C CYS A 125 18.10 0.13 24.80
N ASN A 126 19.36 -0.05 25.23
CA ASN A 126 19.68 -0.11 26.66
C ASN A 126 19.58 1.25 27.35
N ASN A 127 19.76 2.34 26.60
CA ASN A 127 19.77 3.70 27.12
C ASN A 127 18.51 4.47 26.73
N VAL A 128 17.78 3.98 25.73
CA VAL A 128 16.65 4.68 25.12
C VAL A 128 15.40 3.79 25.11
N SER A 129 14.29 4.32 25.59
CA SER A 129 13.00 3.63 25.64
C SER A 129 12.26 3.69 24.30
N ILE A 130 12.59 2.78 23.39
CA ILE A 130 11.89 2.65 22.10
C ILE A 130 10.52 2.01 22.32
N THR A 131 9.47 2.69 21.85
CA THR A 131 8.07 2.23 21.94
C THR A 131 7.52 1.80 20.57
N THR A 132 8.09 2.30 19.48
CA THR A 132 7.66 2.01 18.11
C THR A 132 8.84 1.56 17.27
N LEU A 133 8.69 0.38 16.64
CA LEU A 133 9.63 -0.16 15.68
C LEU A 133 8.89 -0.51 14.39
N ASN A 134 9.32 0.09 13.28
CA ASN A 134 8.90 -0.27 11.93
C ASN A 134 10.11 -0.79 11.16
N ILE A 135 10.09 -2.07 10.79
CA ILE A 135 11.09 -2.74 9.93
C ILE A 135 10.41 -3.42 8.74
N SER A 136 9.24 -2.92 8.35
CA SER A 136 8.48 -3.47 7.22
C SER A 136 9.27 -3.35 5.92
N TYR A 137 9.15 -4.37 5.07
CA TYR A 137 9.87 -4.53 3.80
C TYR A 137 11.40 -4.48 3.95
N ALA A 138 11.95 -4.71 5.15
CA ALA A 138 13.39 -4.77 5.35
C ALA A 138 13.99 -6.03 4.70
N THR A 139 15.13 -5.83 4.02
CA THR A 139 15.87 -6.87 3.30
C THR A 139 17.29 -7.04 3.88
N GLY A 140 17.97 -8.14 3.54
CA GLY A 140 19.36 -8.38 3.99
C GLY A 140 19.55 -8.76 5.46
N ILE A 141 18.46 -8.81 6.25
CA ILE A 141 18.50 -9.16 7.67
C ILE A 141 18.33 -10.67 7.92
N SER A 142 19.13 -11.23 8.83
CA SER A 142 18.99 -12.62 9.28
C SER A 142 18.17 -12.72 10.57
N SER A 143 17.44 -13.84 10.75
CA SER A 143 16.64 -14.03 11.96
C SER A 143 17.46 -14.07 13.24
N GLU A 144 18.70 -14.53 13.19
CA GLU A 144 19.61 -14.51 14.34
C GLU A 144 19.97 -13.08 14.77
N SER A 145 20.14 -12.17 13.80
CA SER A 145 20.41 -10.75 14.10
C SER A 145 19.18 -10.08 14.72
N LEU A 146 17.98 -10.41 14.22
CA LEU A 146 16.72 -9.95 14.81
C LEU A 146 16.52 -10.45 16.24
N LYS A 147 16.87 -11.70 16.55
CA LYS A 147 16.74 -12.21 17.93
C LYS A 147 17.55 -11.39 18.92
N VAL A 148 18.78 -11.04 18.55
CA VAL A 148 19.65 -10.22 19.40
C VAL A 148 19.04 -8.84 19.61
N LEU A 149 18.54 -8.24 18.53
CA LEU A 149 17.89 -6.94 18.56
C LEU A 149 16.61 -6.95 19.43
N PHE A 150 15.72 -7.91 19.22
CA PHE A 150 14.43 -7.98 19.91
C PHE A 150 14.52 -8.17 21.42
N ARG A 151 15.58 -8.81 21.92
CA ARG A 151 15.82 -8.94 23.37
C ARG A 151 16.03 -7.60 24.08
N SER A 152 16.34 -6.53 23.36
CA SER A 152 16.51 -5.18 23.93
C SER A 152 15.23 -4.36 23.99
N PHE A 153 14.17 -4.74 23.27
CA PHE A 153 12.96 -3.92 23.09
C PHE A 153 11.91 -4.11 24.21
N LYS A 154 12.29 -3.78 25.45
CA LYS A 154 11.46 -4.03 26.65
C LYS A 154 10.21 -3.16 26.78
N GLN A 155 10.17 -1.99 26.13
CA GLN A 155 9.04 -1.04 26.21
C GLN A 155 8.27 -0.94 24.88
N LEU A 156 8.47 -1.91 23.98
CA LEU A 156 7.87 -1.87 22.66
C LEU A 156 6.36 -2.06 22.74
N LYS A 157 5.64 -1.08 22.19
CA LYS A 157 4.17 -1.05 22.09
C LYS A 157 3.70 -1.32 20.68
N TYR A 158 4.43 -0.83 19.67
CA TYR A 158 4.10 -0.99 18.27
C TYR A 158 5.24 -1.69 17.53
N LEU A 159 4.91 -2.80 16.88
CA LEU A 159 5.81 -3.53 16.01
C LEU A 159 5.19 -3.69 14.62
N ASN A 160 5.88 -3.19 13.59
CA ASN A 160 5.58 -3.52 12.21
C ASN A 160 6.75 -4.25 11.54
N THR A 161 6.49 -5.48 11.10
CA THR A 161 7.44 -6.37 10.41
C THR A 161 6.91 -6.82 9.07
N GLU A 162 5.89 -6.17 8.53
CA GLU A 162 5.24 -6.57 7.28
C GLU A 162 6.26 -6.83 6.17
N ALA A 163 6.15 -7.97 5.49
CA ALA A 163 7.06 -8.36 4.40
C ALA A 163 8.56 -8.33 4.75
N CYS A 164 8.94 -8.49 6.03
CA CYS A 164 10.34 -8.54 6.45
C CYS A 164 10.94 -9.93 6.20
N VAL A 165 11.95 -10.02 5.32
CA VAL A 165 12.50 -11.31 4.80
C VAL A 165 13.14 -12.17 5.91
N GLY A 166 13.78 -11.53 6.88
CA GLY A 166 14.47 -12.19 7.99
C GLY A 166 13.59 -12.50 9.20
N PHE A 167 12.32 -12.10 9.19
CA PHE A 167 11.42 -12.29 10.33
C PHE A 167 10.81 -13.70 10.29
N ASP A 168 11.16 -14.53 11.27
CA ASP A 168 10.70 -15.91 11.44
C ASP A 168 10.15 -16.15 12.86
N ASP A 169 9.57 -17.33 13.09
CA ASP A 169 9.01 -17.70 14.39
C ASP A 169 10.01 -17.53 15.54
N ASN A 170 11.29 -17.85 15.33
CA ASN A 170 12.29 -17.79 16.40
C ASN A 170 12.62 -16.35 16.78
N ALA A 171 12.72 -15.46 15.79
CA ALA A 171 12.89 -14.02 16.01
C ALA A 171 11.68 -13.46 16.77
N PHE A 172 10.47 -13.81 16.36
CA PHE A 172 9.26 -13.31 17.03
C PHE A 172 9.15 -13.84 18.46
N ILE A 173 9.35 -15.14 18.69
CA ILE A 173 9.36 -15.73 20.04
C ILE A 173 10.40 -15.04 20.94
N SER A 174 11.58 -14.70 20.42
CA SER A 174 12.60 -14.02 21.22
C SER A 174 12.14 -12.65 21.74
N LEU A 175 11.29 -11.93 20.99
CA LEU A 175 10.63 -10.72 21.44
C LEU A 175 9.57 -11.03 22.51
N LEU A 176 8.75 -12.06 22.29
CA LEU A 176 7.66 -12.38 23.20
C LEU A 176 8.16 -12.88 24.56
N THR A 177 9.31 -13.56 24.61
CA THR A 177 9.92 -14.06 25.86
C THR A 177 10.36 -12.95 26.83
N ILE A 178 10.52 -11.71 26.36
CA ILE A 178 10.84 -10.57 27.24
C ILE A 178 9.58 -9.84 27.75
N HIS A 179 8.38 -10.32 27.41
CA HIS A 179 7.08 -9.77 27.81
C HIS A 179 6.94 -8.24 27.63
N PRO A 180 7.13 -7.73 26.41
CA PRO A 180 6.97 -6.31 26.12
C PRO A 180 5.49 -5.90 26.19
N PRO A 181 5.19 -4.63 26.51
CA PRO A 181 3.82 -4.11 26.56
C PRO A 181 3.27 -3.85 25.14
N LEU A 182 3.28 -4.86 24.28
CA LEU A 182 2.83 -4.75 22.88
C LEU A 182 1.32 -4.46 22.83
N GLU A 183 0.97 -3.39 22.14
CA GLU A 183 -0.39 -2.94 21.87
C GLU A 183 -0.79 -3.23 20.41
N VAL A 184 0.18 -3.13 19.48
CA VAL A 184 -0.05 -3.34 18.04
C VAL A 184 1.05 -4.21 17.44
N ILE A 185 0.62 -5.25 16.72
CA ILE A 185 1.52 -6.17 16.02
C ILE A 185 1.06 -6.29 14.56
N VAL A 186 1.98 -5.98 13.64
CA VAL A 186 1.81 -6.18 12.19
C VAL A 186 2.88 -7.15 11.69
N ILE A 187 2.43 -8.33 11.27
CA ILE A 187 3.26 -9.43 10.77
C ILE A 187 2.83 -9.91 9.38
N SER A 188 1.97 -9.14 8.70
CA SER A 188 1.45 -9.43 7.37
C SER A 188 2.55 -9.77 6.35
N ASN A 189 2.26 -10.66 5.40
CA ASN A 189 3.20 -11.05 4.34
C ASN A 189 4.55 -11.61 4.84
N CYS A 190 4.60 -12.19 6.04
CA CYS A 190 5.79 -12.87 6.59
C CYS A 190 5.64 -14.40 6.47
N PRO A 191 6.10 -15.04 5.37
CA PRO A 191 5.82 -16.46 5.08
C PRO A 191 6.49 -17.44 6.04
N LYS A 192 7.49 -17.01 6.83
CA LYS A 192 8.20 -17.83 7.82
C LYS A 192 7.57 -17.80 9.21
N ILE A 193 6.43 -17.10 9.36
CA ILE A 193 5.65 -17.06 10.59
C ILE A 193 4.55 -18.12 10.54
N SER A 194 4.39 -18.85 11.64
CA SER A 194 3.38 -19.88 11.81
C SER A 194 2.72 -19.78 13.18
N ASP A 195 1.78 -20.70 13.46
CA ASP A 195 1.12 -20.78 14.77
C ASP A 195 2.12 -20.86 15.95
N LYS A 196 3.32 -21.41 15.73
CA LYS A 196 4.35 -21.59 16.76
C LYS A 196 4.67 -20.30 17.51
N SER A 197 4.84 -19.19 16.79
CA SER A 197 5.16 -17.90 17.42
C SER A 197 3.92 -17.17 17.92
N VAL A 198 2.80 -17.26 17.20
CA VAL A 198 1.56 -16.56 17.57
C VAL A 198 0.95 -17.14 18.85
N ILE A 199 1.07 -18.45 19.11
CA ILE A 199 0.61 -19.08 20.37
C ILE A 199 1.27 -18.45 21.60
N GLU A 200 2.50 -17.94 21.49
CA GLU A 200 3.20 -17.28 22.61
C GLU A 200 2.59 -15.91 22.98
N LEU A 201 1.71 -15.34 22.14
CA LEU A 201 0.95 -14.13 22.45
C LEU A 201 -0.05 -14.30 23.58
N LYS A 202 -0.36 -15.54 24.01
CA LYS A 202 -1.16 -15.81 25.22
C LYS A 202 -0.63 -15.10 26.48
N ASN A 203 0.65 -14.73 26.48
CA ASN A 203 1.31 -14.05 27.60
C ASN A 203 1.29 -12.52 27.47
N ILE A 204 0.73 -11.96 26.40
CA ILE A 204 0.69 -10.52 26.11
C ILE A 204 -0.74 -10.01 26.27
N ASN A 205 -1.04 -9.48 27.46
CA ASN A 205 -2.39 -9.01 27.80
C ASN A 205 -2.68 -7.57 27.32
N SER A 206 -1.68 -6.85 26.82
CA SER A 206 -1.81 -5.46 26.37
C SER A 206 -2.24 -5.34 24.91
N LEU A 207 -2.36 -6.45 24.17
CA LEU A 207 -2.57 -6.43 22.73
C LEU A 207 -3.95 -5.89 22.37
N ILE A 208 -4.00 -4.90 21.48
CA ILE A 208 -5.21 -4.22 21.03
C ILE A 208 -5.46 -4.49 19.54
N SER A 209 -4.39 -4.55 18.74
CA SER A 209 -4.48 -4.70 17.29
C SER A 209 -3.52 -5.78 16.80
N PHE A 210 -4.05 -6.72 16.01
CA PHE A 210 -3.29 -7.81 15.43
C PHE A 210 -3.56 -7.91 13.92
N LYS A 211 -2.51 -7.74 13.11
CA LYS A 211 -2.58 -7.78 11.64
C LYS A 211 -1.63 -8.85 11.10
N ALA A 212 -2.21 -9.85 10.47
CA ALA A 212 -1.51 -11.03 9.99
C ALA A 212 -2.06 -11.49 8.62
N ASN A 213 -2.11 -10.56 7.66
CA ASN A 213 -2.59 -10.87 6.30
C ASN A 213 -1.61 -11.81 5.58
N ASN A 214 -2.13 -12.73 4.77
CA ASN A 214 -1.38 -13.73 4.00
C ASN A 214 -0.44 -14.61 4.84
N ILE A 215 -0.86 -14.97 6.06
CA ILE A 215 -0.19 -15.96 6.92
C ILE A 215 -1.08 -17.21 6.97
N GLN A 216 -0.51 -18.40 7.13
CA GLN A 216 -1.28 -19.64 7.19
C GLN A 216 -1.63 -20.01 8.65
N LEU A 217 -2.33 -19.11 9.35
CA LEU A 217 -2.71 -19.30 10.76
C LEU A 217 -3.90 -20.24 10.90
N THR A 218 -3.85 -21.12 11.90
CA THR A 218 -4.94 -22.06 12.24
C THR A 218 -5.67 -21.64 13.50
N ILE A 219 -6.74 -22.36 13.84
CA ILE A 219 -7.50 -22.13 15.09
C ILE A 219 -6.64 -22.16 16.36
N SER A 220 -5.51 -22.88 16.34
CA SER A 220 -4.62 -22.99 17.50
C SER A 220 -4.03 -21.65 17.93
N SER A 221 -3.61 -20.82 16.97
CA SER A 221 -3.10 -19.47 17.23
C SER A 221 -4.23 -18.48 17.47
N ILE A 222 -5.33 -18.59 16.73
CA ILE A 222 -6.50 -17.72 16.93
C ILE A 222 -7.07 -17.86 18.35
N SER A 223 -7.01 -19.06 18.94
CA SER A 223 -7.53 -19.33 20.28
C SER A 223 -6.81 -18.61 21.42
N VAL A 224 -5.61 -18.04 21.18
CA VAL A 224 -4.89 -17.25 22.18
C VAL A 224 -5.10 -15.75 22.06
N LEU A 225 -5.71 -15.28 20.96
CA LEU A 225 -5.93 -13.86 20.71
C LEU A 225 -7.19 -13.37 21.42
N HIS A 226 -7.03 -12.65 22.52
CA HIS A 226 -8.16 -12.17 23.34
C HIS A 226 -8.09 -10.65 23.58
N GLY A 227 -9.24 -10.02 23.84
CA GLY A 227 -9.31 -8.59 24.17
C GLY A 227 -8.97 -7.60 23.04
N LEU A 228 -8.93 -8.05 21.77
CA LEU A 228 -8.60 -7.19 20.64
C LEU A 228 -9.72 -6.20 20.29
N LYS A 229 -9.32 -5.03 19.78
CA LYS A 229 -10.21 -4.04 19.15
C LYS A 229 -10.09 -4.00 17.63
N GLU A 230 -9.00 -4.52 17.08
CA GLU A 230 -8.75 -4.58 15.65
C GLU A 230 -8.10 -5.92 15.28
N ILE A 231 -8.62 -6.56 14.23
CA ILE A 231 -8.07 -7.80 13.70
C ILE A 231 -8.09 -7.80 12.17
N GLU A 232 -6.97 -8.13 11.55
CA GLU A 232 -6.84 -8.29 10.09
C GLU A 232 -6.20 -9.64 9.73
N LEU A 233 -6.96 -10.48 9.01
CA LEU A 233 -6.56 -11.83 8.60
C LEU A 233 -6.92 -12.12 7.14
N MET A 234 -6.81 -11.13 6.26
CA MET A 234 -7.06 -11.34 4.82
C MET A 234 -6.10 -12.35 4.22
N GLY A 235 -6.58 -13.17 3.27
CA GLY A 235 -5.75 -14.15 2.56
C GLY A 235 -5.21 -15.32 3.40
N ASN A 236 -5.73 -15.51 4.62
CA ASN A 236 -5.39 -16.65 5.46
C ASN A 236 -6.23 -17.86 5.04
N ASN A 237 -5.70 -18.76 4.20
CA ASN A 237 -6.48 -19.89 3.64
C ASN A 237 -6.90 -20.94 4.70
N CYS A 238 -6.23 -20.96 5.85
CA CYS A 238 -6.53 -21.83 6.99
C CYS A 238 -7.63 -21.27 7.90
N LEU A 239 -8.09 -20.03 7.68
CA LEU A 239 -9.19 -19.45 8.44
C LEU A 239 -10.52 -20.12 8.04
N ASP A 240 -11.13 -20.82 8.98
CA ASP A 240 -12.41 -21.51 8.82
C ASP A 240 -13.49 -20.92 9.75
N ASP A 241 -14.69 -21.49 9.68
CA ASP A 241 -15.84 -21.04 10.47
C ASP A 241 -15.61 -21.16 11.98
N GLN A 242 -14.86 -22.16 12.43
CA GLN A 242 -14.54 -22.35 13.86
C GLN A 242 -13.57 -21.26 14.35
N CYS A 243 -12.64 -20.82 13.50
CA CYS A 243 -11.78 -19.68 13.82
C CYS A 243 -12.61 -18.40 14.06
N LEU A 244 -13.59 -18.11 13.20
CA LEU A 244 -14.46 -16.93 13.37
C LEU A 244 -15.26 -16.98 14.68
N LEU A 245 -15.83 -18.14 15.00
CA LEU A 245 -16.54 -18.33 16.26
C LEU A 245 -15.64 -18.09 17.48
N LYS A 246 -14.36 -18.47 17.38
CA LYS A 246 -13.41 -18.23 18.46
C LYS A 246 -13.06 -16.76 18.59
N ILE A 247 -12.83 -16.07 17.47
CA ILE A 247 -12.57 -14.63 17.44
C ILE A 247 -13.73 -13.87 18.07
N SER A 248 -14.97 -14.17 17.68
CA SER A 248 -16.15 -13.48 18.22
C SER A 248 -16.33 -13.69 19.72
N GLN A 249 -16.05 -14.90 20.22
CA GLN A 249 -16.12 -15.21 21.65
C GLN A 249 -15.03 -14.51 22.48
N LEU A 250 -13.81 -14.43 21.95
CA LEU A 250 -12.66 -13.88 22.67
C LEU A 250 -12.52 -12.34 22.52
N ASN A 251 -13.16 -11.76 21.52
CA ASN A 251 -13.02 -10.35 21.15
C ASN A 251 -14.39 -9.67 20.89
N PRO A 252 -15.31 -9.61 21.88
CA PRO A 252 -16.63 -9.01 21.67
C PRO A 252 -16.58 -7.48 21.43
N ASP A 253 -15.49 -6.81 21.82
CA ASP A 253 -15.29 -5.35 21.68
C ASP A 253 -14.57 -4.94 20.39
N LEU A 254 -14.54 -5.81 19.36
CA LEU A 254 -13.95 -5.48 18.06
C LEU A 254 -14.62 -4.26 17.44
N THR A 255 -13.77 -3.31 17.03
CA THR A 255 -14.15 -2.06 16.35
C THR A 255 -13.78 -2.07 14.87
N ARG A 256 -12.77 -2.87 14.48
CA ARG A 256 -12.32 -3.03 13.10
C ARG A 256 -12.07 -4.49 12.80
N ILE A 257 -12.69 -4.98 11.72
CA ILE A 257 -12.58 -6.35 11.27
C ILE A 257 -12.21 -6.35 9.80
N CYS A 258 -11.18 -7.11 9.44
CA CYS A 258 -10.77 -7.30 8.06
C CYS A 258 -10.55 -8.78 7.77
N PHE A 259 -11.52 -9.40 7.09
CA PHE A 259 -11.47 -10.78 6.64
C PHE A 259 -11.69 -10.82 5.13
N GLY A 260 -10.83 -11.55 4.43
CA GLY A 260 -10.95 -11.78 3.00
C GLY A 260 -10.58 -13.21 2.70
N ASN A 261 -11.57 -14.10 2.78
CA ASN A 261 -11.38 -15.53 2.56
C ASN A 261 -12.65 -16.16 1.99
N SER A 262 -12.50 -16.84 0.86
CA SER A 262 -13.57 -17.51 0.11
C SER A 262 -14.18 -18.73 0.81
N ARG A 263 -13.56 -19.25 1.86
CA ARG A 263 -14.01 -20.45 2.60
C ARG A 263 -15.06 -20.15 3.67
N LEU A 264 -15.04 -18.95 4.24
CA LEU A 264 -15.90 -18.55 5.35
C LEU A 264 -17.38 -18.60 4.95
N SER A 265 -18.21 -19.32 5.70
CA SER A 265 -19.64 -19.43 5.40
C SER A 265 -20.44 -18.18 5.83
N ASP A 266 -21.58 -17.97 5.18
CA ASP A 266 -22.54 -16.92 5.53
C ASP A 266 -23.00 -17.02 7.01
N GLU A 267 -23.19 -18.25 7.49
CA GLU A 267 -23.63 -18.53 8.85
C GLU A 267 -22.54 -18.18 9.89
N ALA A 268 -21.27 -18.45 9.60
CA ALA A 268 -20.17 -18.11 10.48
C ALA A 268 -19.96 -16.60 10.58
N LEU A 269 -20.04 -15.89 9.45
CA LEU A 269 -19.98 -14.43 9.41
C LEU A 269 -21.17 -13.79 10.15
N GLN A 270 -22.38 -14.34 9.97
CA GLN A 270 -23.55 -13.92 10.73
C GLN A 270 -23.32 -14.08 12.25
N ARG A 271 -22.88 -15.26 12.71
CA ARG A 271 -22.63 -15.52 14.14
C ARG A 271 -21.54 -14.62 14.72
N LEU A 272 -20.47 -14.38 13.96
CA LEU A 272 -19.42 -13.45 14.33
C LEU A 272 -20.02 -12.08 14.64
N LEU A 273 -20.77 -11.49 13.69
CA LEU A 273 -21.36 -10.17 13.84
C LEU A 273 -22.40 -10.12 14.97
N GLN A 274 -23.16 -11.21 15.18
CA GLN A 274 -24.16 -11.31 16.23
C GLN A 274 -23.57 -11.20 17.65
N GLN A 275 -22.33 -11.66 17.85
CA GLN A 275 -21.69 -11.70 19.17
C GLN A 275 -20.93 -10.42 19.54
N LEU A 276 -20.87 -9.42 18.64
CA LEU A 276 -20.14 -8.17 18.89
C LEU A 276 -20.99 -7.15 19.66
N ASN A 277 -20.36 -6.37 20.53
CA ASN A 277 -20.99 -5.42 21.45
C ASN A 277 -21.52 -4.12 20.82
N GLY A 278 -21.74 -4.07 19.49
CA GLY A 278 -22.29 -2.88 18.83
C GLY A 278 -21.27 -1.80 18.43
N ASN A 279 -19.99 -1.94 18.80
CA ASN A 279 -18.97 -0.89 18.64
C ASN A 279 -18.22 -0.93 17.29
N LEU A 280 -18.73 -1.68 16.31
CA LEU A 280 -18.06 -1.86 15.03
C LEU A 280 -18.09 -0.57 14.20
N ILE A 281 -16.91 -0.10 13.78
CA ILE A 281 -16.70 1.13 13.00
C ILE A 281 -16.22 0.80 11.58
N SER A 282 -15.43 -0.26 11.43
CA SER A 282 -14.90 -0.70 10.14
C SER A 282 -15.13 -2.19 9.93
N LEU A 283 -15.74 -2.52 8.80
CA LEU A 283 -15.95 -3.90 8.37
C LEU A 283 -15.46 -4.07 6.93
N ASN A 284 -14.44 -4.88 6.75
CA ASN A 284 -13.98 -5.33 5.45
C ASN A 284 -14.17 -6.85 5.35
N LEU A 285 -15.09 -7.26 4.48
CA LEU A 285 -15.35 -8.65 4.11
C LEU A 285 -14.99 -8.91 2.64
N SER A 286 -14.17 -8.06 2.02
CA SER A 286 -13.86 -8.19 0.60
C SER A 286 -13.26 -9.55 0.26
N GLY A 287 -13.80 -10.19 -0.78
CA GLY A 287 -13.41 -11.54 -1.19
C GLY A 287 -13.99 -12.67 -0.34
N CYS A 288 -14.84 -12.39 0.66
CA CYS A 288 -15.66 -13.42 1.32
C CYS A 288 -16.81 -13.85 0.39
N THR A 289 -16.46 -14.62 -0.66
CA THR A 289 -17.36 -14.97 -1.77
C THR A 289 -18.65 -15.68 -1.37
N ARG A 290 -18.68 -16.29 -0.18
CA ARG A 290 -19.82 -17.01 0.40
C ARG A 290 -20.66 -16.17 1.36
N ALA A 291 -20.26 -14.93 1.67
CA ALA A 291 -21.11 -14.01 2.41
C ALA A 291 -22.42 -13.80 1.65
N GLY A 292 -23.54 -13.80 2.37
CA GLY A 292 -24.87 -13.88 1.80
C GLY A 292 -25.92 -13.11 2.60
N PRO A 293 -27.21 -13.46 2.42
CA PRO A 293 -28.31 -12.78 3.07
C PRO A 293 -28.26 -12.83 4.61
N MET A 294 -27.69 -13.88 5.22
CA MET A 294 -27.62 -13.99 6.69
C MET A 294 -26.67 -12.96 7.27
N THR A 295 -25.49 -12.82 6.67
CA THR A 295 -24.51 -11.78 7.03
C THR A 295 -25.13 -10.40 6.89
N LEU A 296 -25.78 -10.14 5.75
CA LEU A 296 -26.39 -8.84 5.48
C LEU A 296 -27.53 -8.55 6.47
N ALA A 297 -28.44 -9.49 6.71
CA ALA A 297 -29.53 -9.35 7.68
C ALA A 297 -28.99 -9.05 9.10
N GLN A 298 -27.88 -9.66 9.48
CA GLN A 298 -27.26 -9.39 10.77
C GLN A 298 -26.66 -8.00 10.87
N LEU A 299 -26.11 -7.45 9.78
CA LEU A 299 -25.68 -6.04 9.75
C LEU A 299 -26.87 -5.09 9.97
N PHE A 300 -28.03 -5.39 9.40
CA PHE A 300 -29.24 -4.59 9.64
C PHE A 300 -29.79 -4.71 11.06
N ASN A 301 -29.71 -5.90 11.65
CA ASN A 301 -30.12 -6.12 13.04
C ASN A 301 -29.12 -5.54 14.05
N SER A 302 -27.89 -5.30 13.62
CA SER A 302 -26.86 -4.71 14.46
C SER A 302 -27.05 -3.19 14.56
N GLN A 303 -26.95 -2.64 15.77
CA GLN A 303 -26.93 -1.20 15.99
C GLN A 303 -25.54 -0.59 15.72
N PHE A 304 -24.79 -1.16 14.77
CA PHE A 304 -23.44 -0.68 14.45
C PHE A 304 -23.48 0.75 13.91
N LYS A 305 -22.38 1.47 14.08
CA LYS A 305 -22.17 2.80 13.52
C LYS A 305 -20.97 2.76 12.60
N LEU A 306 -21.16 2.13 11.45
CA LEU A 306 -20.08 1.90 10.50
C LEU A 306 -19.72 3.20 9.79
N LYS A 307 -18.41 3.43 9.66
CA LYS A 307 -17.82 4.48 8.82
C LYS A 307 -17.19 3.91 7.56
N TYR A 308 -16.76 2.66 7.63
CA TYR A 308 -16.09 1.95 6.54
C TYR A 308 -16.77 0.59 6.36
N LEU A 309 -17.33 0.37 5.17
CA LEU A 309 -17.92 -0.91 4.77
C LEU A 309 -17.35 -1.33 3.41
N ASN A 310 -16.70 -2.48 3.38
CA ASN A 310 -16.21 -3.10 2.16
C ASN A 310 -16.75 -4.53 2.03
N LEU A 311 -17.65 -4.72 1.08
CA LEU A 311 -18.26 -6.00 0.72
C LEU A 311 -17.86 -6.44 -0.69
N ALA A 312 -16.75 -5.90 -1.23
CA ALA A 312 -16.32 -6.20 -2.59
C ALA A 312 -16.22 -7.71 -2.86
N ASN A 313 -16.76 -8.17 -3.98
CA ASN A 313 -16.74 -9.57 -4.41
C ASN A 313 -17.43 -10.56 -3.44
N CYS A 314 -18.36 -10.08 -2.61
CA CYS A 314 -19.25 -10.93 -1.83
C CYS A 314 -20.45 -11.38 -2.70
N PHE A 315 -20.21 -12.29 -3.64
CA PHE A 315 -21.16 -12.68 -4.68
C PHE A 315 -22.50 -13.25 -4.17
N GLY A 316 -22.53 -13.79 -2.95
CA GLY A 316 -23.73 -14.35 -2.34
C GLY A 316 -24.70 -13.32 -1.77
N ILE A 317 -24.26 -12.08 -1.55
CA ILE A 317 -25.06 -11.05 -0.88
C ILE A 317 -26.25 -10.65 -1.76
N ASN A 318 -27.44 -10.78 -1.17
CA ASN A 318 -28.74 -10.43 -1.73
C ASN A 318 -29.49 -9.67 -0.62
N GLY A 319 -30.12 -8.56 -0.98
CA GLY A 319 -30.91 -7.73 -0.06
C GLY A 319 -32.43 -7.81 -0.25
N ASP A 320 -32.91 -8.58 -1.22
CA ASP A 320 -34.34 -8.64 -1.59
C ASP A 320 -35.17 -9.27 -0.49
N SER A 321 -34.67 -10.37 0.09
CA SER A 321 -35.33 -11.01 1.24
C SER A 321 -35.45 -10.07 2.44
N ILE A 322 -34.51 -9.13 2.58
CA ILE A 322 -34.53 -8.11 3.64
C ILE A 322 -35.59 -7.07 3.31
N LEU A 323 -35.65 -6.55 2.08
CA LEU A 323 -36.66 -5.57 1.69
C LEU A 323 -38.10 -6.13 1.79
N GLU A 324 -38.30 -7.42 1.50
CA GLU A 324 -39.59 -8.10 1.64
C GLU A 324 -39.99 -8.36 3.10
N SER A 325 -39.02 -8.66 3.95
CA SER A 325 -39.27 -8.98 5.37
C SER A 325 -39.68 -7.76 6.21
N TYR A 326 -39.36 -6.54 5.76
CA TYR A 326 -39.67 -5.31 6.48
C TYR A 326 -40.69 -4.45 5.72
N HIS A 327 -41.77 -4.08 6.42
CA HIS A 327 -42.80 -3.21 5.86
C HIS A 327 -42.19 -1.87 5.38
N PRO A 328 -42.58 -1.34 4.19
CA PRO A 328 -41.97 -0.16 3.58
C PRO A 328 -41.86 1.06 4.49
N MET A 329 -42.84 1.25 5.38
CA MET A 329 -42.89 2.38 6.34
C MET A 329 -41.74 2.36 7.38
N PHE A 330 -41.08 1.21 7.62
CA PHE A 330 -39.97 1.08 8.58
C PHE A 330 -38.59 0.98 7.91
N ARG A 331 -38.53 1.02 6.57
CA ARG A 331 -37.27 0.89 5.83
C ARG A 331 -36.30 2.02 6.16
N SER A 332 -36.76 3.24 6.44
CA SER A 332 -35.86 4.35 6.83
C SER A 332 -35.08 4.09 8.12
N THR A 333 -35.69 3.39 9.09
CA THR A 333 -35.03 3.00 10.34
C THR A 333 -34.05 1.84 10.13
N LEU A 334 -34.30 0.99 9.14
CA LEU A 334 -33.47 -0.18 8.80
C LEU A 334 -32.03 0.23 8.46
N PHE A 335 -31.88 1.30 7.68
CA PHE A 335 -30.58 1.75 7.17
C PHE A 335 -29.89 2.80 8.06
N ARG A 336 -30.36 3.03 9.29
CA ARG A 336 -29.81 4.09 10.17
C ARG A 336 -28.31 3.93 10.46
N TRP A 337 -27.82 2.70 10.46
CA TRP A 337 -26.38 2.41 10.63
C TRP A 337 -25.50 2.90 9.47
N LEU A 338 -26.09 3.22 8.31
CA LEU A 338 -25.39 3.79 7.15
C LEU A 338 -25.20 5.31 7.24
N GLU A 339 -25.87 5.99 8.17
CA GLU A 339 -25.90 7.47 8.23
C GLU A 339 -24.51 8.10 8.39
N GLU A 340 -23.59 7.38 9.06
CA GLU A 340 -22.21 7.80 9.32
C GLU A 340 -21.19 7.19 8.32
N ILE A 341 -21.64 6.47 7.29
CA ILE A 341 -20.73 5.84 6.33
C ILE A 341 -20.01 6.87 5.47
N GLU A 342 -18.67 6.77 5.46
CA GLU A 342 -17.77 7.60 4.67
C GLU A 342 -17.16 6.82 3.49
N TYR A 343 -16.99 5.50 3.64
CA TYR A 343 -16.49 4.61 2.59
C TYR A 343 -17.44 3.42 2.40
N LEU A 344 -17.94 3.26 1.17
CA LEU A 344 -18.76 2.12 0.77
C LEU A 344 -18.17 1.48 -0.49
N ASN A 345 -17.86 0.20 -0.40
CA ASN A 345 -17.50 -0.62 -1.55
C ASN A 345 -18.39 -1.85 -1.61
N ILE A 346 -19.23 -1.93 -2.65
CA ILE A 346 -20.08 -3.09 -2.95
C ILE A 346 -19.77 -3.64 -4.35
N SER A 347 -18.55 -3.41 -4.84
CA SER A 347 -18.14 -3.85 -6.17
C SER A 347 -18.30 -5.36 -6.34
N GLY A 348 -18.80 -5.82 -7.48
CA GLY A 348 -18.98 -7.24 -7.76
C GLY A 348 -20.08 -7.92 -6.95
N CYS A 349 -20.87 -7.19 -6.13
CA CYS A 349 -22.08 -7.71 -5.50
C CYS A 349 -23.25 -7.78 -6.51
N ILE A 350 -23.09 -8.62 -7.54
CA ILE A 350 -23.98 -8.71 -8.71
C ILE A 350 -25.43 -9.13 -8.39
N ARG A 351 -25.68 -9.69 -7.20
CA ARG A 351 -27.01 -10.14 -6.74
C ARG A 351 -27.77 -9.09 -5.95
N LEU A 352 -27.20 -7.91 -5.70
CA LEU A 352 -27.94 -6.79 -5.13
C LEU A 352 -28.90 -6.22 -6.18
N SER A 353 -30.17 -6.12 -5.82
CA SER A 353 -31.17 -5.45 -6.66
C SER A 353 -30.94 -3.95 -6.71
N GLU A 354 -31.48 -3.33 -7.75
CA GLU A 354 -31.50 -1.87 -7.91
C GLU A 354 -32.16 -1.19 -6.71
N GLU A 355 -33.33 -1.66 -6.26
CA GLU A 355 -34.04 -1.10 -5.11
C GLU A 355 -33.16 -1.10 -3.84
N PHE A 356 -32.43 -2.19 -3.61
CA PHE A 356 -31.54 -2.31 -2.46
C PHE A 356 -30.35 -1.35 -2.54
N ILE A 357 -29.69 -1.27 -3.69
CA ILE A 357 -28.56 -0.33 -3.90
C ILE A 357 -29.07 1.10 -3.71
N THR A 358 -30.17 1.47 -4.34
CA THR A 358 -30.77 2.81 -4.24
C THR A 358 -31.07 3.17 -2.78
N THR A 359 -31.73 2.29 -2.04
CA THR A 359 -32.06 2.54 -0.63
C THR A 359 -30.80 2.69 0.23
N THR A 360 -29.77 1.87 -0.02
CA THR A 360 -28.46 1.94 0.64
C THR A 360 -27.80 3.31 0.39
N LEU A 361 -27.80 3.78 -0.85
CA LEU A 361 -27.18 5.05 -1.23
C LEU A 361 -27.93 6.26 -0.65
N ILE A 362 -29.27 6.24 -0.64
CA ILE A 362 -30.09 7.30 -0.03
C ILE A 362 -29.80 7.43 1.47
N ALA A 363 -29.59 6.31 2.15
CA ALA A 363 -29.29 6.27 3.58
C ALA A 363 -27.83 6.57 3.93
N SER A 364 -26.97 6.84 2.93
CA SER A 364 -25.53 7.09 3.13
C SER A 364 -25.12 8.52 2.73
N PRO A 365 -25.60 9.57 3.41
CA PRO A 365 -25.41 10.96 2.97
C PRO A 365 -23.97 11.49 3.13
N GLN A 366 -23.14 10.85 3.97
CA GLN A 366 -21.78 11.31 4.30
C GLN A 366 -20.68 10.67 3.42
N LEU A 367 -21.06 9.96 2.35
CA LEU A 367 -20.12 9.25 1.48
C LEU A 367 -19.04 10.17 0.90
N ARG A 368 -17.79 9.77 1.13
CA ARG A 368 -16.58 10.37 0.53
C ARG A 368 -15.98 9.47 -0.55
N SER A 369 -16.15 8.16 -0.42
CA SER A 369 -15.67 7.17 -1.38
C SER A 369 -16.76 6.13 -1.63
N LEU A 370 -17.14 5.99 -2.89
CA LEU A 370 -18.15 5.04 -3.34
C LEU A 370 -17.62 4.22 -4.52
N ILE A 371 -17.64 2.89 -4.37
CA ILE A 371 -17.22 1.95 -5.41
C ILE A 371 -18.39 1.01 -5.72
N LEU A 372 -18.92 1.12 -6.93
CA LEU A 372 -20.06 0.35 -7.45
C LEU A 372 -19.66 -0.51 -8.65
N ASP A 373 -18.37 -0.76 -8.84
CA ASP A 373 -17.84 -1.49 -10.00
C ASP A 373 -18.55 -2.84 -10.17
N ASP A 374 -18.86 -3.21 -11.41
CA ASP A 374 -19.49 -4.51 -11.72
C ASP A 374 -20.82 -4.75 -10.96
N THR A 375 -21.59 -3.70 -10.63
CA THR A 375 -22.93 -3.81 -10.02
C THR A 375 -24.07 -3.52 -11.01
N ALA A 376 -25.30 -3.83 -10.61
CA ALA A 376 -26.52 -3.62 -11.40
C ALA A 376 -27.09 -2.18 -11.32
N VAL A 377 -26.28 -1.18 -10.94
CA VAL A 377 -26.69 0.22 -10.81
C VAL A 377 -27.26 0.79 -12.11
N THR A 378 -28.37 1.51 -12.02
CA THR A 378 -29.12 2.11 -13.13
C THR A 378 -29.12 3.64 -13.05
N ASP A 379 -29.62 4.28 -14.11
CA ASP A 379 -29.79 5.73 -14.15
C ASP A 379 -30.64 6.25 -12.99
N GLN A 380 -31.75 5.56 -12.69
CA GLN A 380 -32.65 5.92 -11.59
C GLN A 380 -31.94 5.87 -10.23
N CYS A 381 -31.17 4.81 -9.99
CA CYS A 381 -30.38 4.65 -8.78
C CYS A 381 -29.42 5.83 -8.55
N LEU A 382 -28.68 6.21 -9.60
CA LEU A 382 -27.73 7.33 -9.52
C LEU A 382 -28.46 8.67 -9.33
N GLN A 383 -29.59 8.88 -10.01
CA GLN A 383 -30.41 10.07 -9.86
C GLN A 383 -30.92 10.25 -8.42
N GLU A 384 -31.42 9.18 -7.81
CA GLU A 384 -31.91 9.22 -6.43
C GLU A 384 -30.78 9.48 -5.43
N PHE A 385 -29.61 8.87 -5.62
CA PHE A 385 -28.41 9.16 -4.83
C PHE A 385 -27.96 10.63 -4.92
N ILE A 386 -27.99 11.20 -6.12
CA ILE A 386 -27.67 12.62 -6.33
C ILE A 386 -28.69 13.50 -5.59
N GLN A 387 -29.97 13.19 -5.72
CA GLN A 387 -31.05 13.97 -5.10
C GLN A 387 -31.00 13.90 -3.57
N SER A 388 -30.72 12.73 -3.00
CA SER A 388 -30.56 12.56 -1.55
C SER A 388 -29.35 13.36 -1.03
N SER A 389 -28.23 13.31 -1.75
CA SER A 389 -27.03 14.07 -1.44
C SER A 389 -27.30 15.59 -1.43
N ILE A 390 -28.03 16.09 -2.43
CA ILE A 390 -28.41 17.51 -2.51
C ILE A 390 -29.30 17.89 -1.32
N THR A 391 -30.32 17.08 -1.05
CA THR A 391 -31.30 17.33 0.03
C THR A 391 -30.59 17.38 1.39
N TYR A 392 -29.71 16.43 1.67
CA TYR A 392 -28.91 16.42 2.89
C TYR A 392 -28.00 17.65 3.00
N ASN A 393 -27.32 18.04 1.93
CA ASN A 393 -26.48 19.24 1.96
C ASN A 393 -27.31 20.52 2.21
N GLN A 394 -28.53 20.61 1.69
CA GLN A 394 -29.43 21.74 1.94
C GLN A 394 -29.94 21.78 3.39
N THR A 395 -30.30 20.63 3.97
CA THR A 395 -30.76 20.55 5.37
C THR A 395 -29.63 20.89 6.34
N VAL A 396 -28.42 20.36 6.11
CA VAL A 396 -27.23 20.68 6.90
C VAL A 396 -26.87 22.17 6.79
N ARG A 397 -26.88 22.75 5.59
CA ARG A 397 -26.61 24.19 5.40
C ARG A 397 -27.63 25.12 6.07
N ARG A 398 -28.88 24.67 6.25
CA ARG A 398 -29.93 25.40 6.96
C ARG A 398 -29.89 25.20 8.47
N SER A 399 -29.06 24.28 8.97
CA SER A 399 -28.88 24.06 10.41
C SER A 399 -28.14 25.23 11.06
N ILE A 400 -28.68 25.72 12.18
CA ILE A 400 -28.11 26.81 12.98
C ILE A 400 -26.74 26.40 13.57
N HIS A 401 -26.48 25.10 13.70
CA HIS A 401 -25.28 24.56 14.34
C HIS A 401 -24.11 24.29 13.37
N THR A 402 -24.36 24.19 12.06
CA THR A 402 -23.32 23.92 11.04
C THR A 402 -23.52 24.74 9.74
N PRO A 403 -23.63 26.09 9.82
CA PRO A 403 -23.78 26.91 8.63
C PRO A 403 -22.54 26.81 7.73
N GLY A 404 -22.75 26.52 6.45
CA GLY A 404 -21.69 26.59 5.43
C GLY A 404 -20.88 25.32 5.16
N MET A 405 -21.34 24.12 5.57
CA MET A 405 -20.67 22.88 5.16
C MET A 405 -20.59 22.79 3.63
N LYS A 406 -19.35 22.77 3.12
CA LYS A 406 -19.04 22.47 1.73
C LYS A 406 -19.37 21.00 1.47
N VAL A 407 -19.95 20.70 0.31
CA VAL A 407 -20.14 19.31 -0.14
C VAL A 407 -18.78 18.63 -0.05
N HIS A 408 -18.74 17.47 0.62
CA HIS A 408 -17.49 16.76 0.78
C HIS A 408 -17.00 16.27 -0.59
N PRO A 409 -15.69 16.36 -0.85
CA PRO A 409 -15.17 15.84 -2.10
C PRO A 409 -15.42 14.34 -2.22
N LEU A 410 -15.76 13.90 -3.42
CA LEU A 410 -16.21 12.54 -3.70
C LEU A 410 -15.19 11.81 -4.60
N THR A 411 -14.84 10.59 -4.18
CA THR A 411 -14.21 9.58 -5.02
C THR A 411 -15.28 8.58 -5.45
N LEU A 412 -15.42 8.39 -6.76
CA LEU A 412 -16.47 7.55 -7.32
C LEU A 412 -15.89 6.57 -8.34
N SER A 413 -16.26 5.31 -8.24
CA SER A 413 -15.93 4.28 -9.23
C SER A 413 -17.22 3.60 -9.71
N LEU A 414 -17.43 3.65 -11.02
CA LEU A 414 -18.55 3.06 -11.74
C LEU A 414 -18.03 2.14 -12.87
N LYS A 415 -16.87 1.50 -12.64
CA LYS A 415 -16.23 0.68 -13.67
C LYS A 415 -17.14 -0.47 -14.07
N ARG A 416 -17.33 -0.65 -15.37
CA ARG A 416 -18.20 -1.70 -15.93
C ARG A 416 -19.66 -1.65 -15.44
N CYS A 417 -20.15 -0.48 -15.03
CA CYS A 417 -21.57 -0.26 -14.74
C CYS A 417 -22.37 -0.11 -16.05
N ILE A 418 -22.58 -1.22 -16.75
CA ILE A 418 -23.12 -1.25 -18.12
C ILE A 418 -24.57 -0.79 -18.28
N ARG A 419 -25.33 -0.67 -17.17
CA ARG A 419 -26.73 -0.23 -17.18
C ARG A 419 -26.90 1.28 -17.07
N LEU A 420 -25.80 2.02 -16.88
CA LEU A 420 -25.81 3.47 -16.88
C LEU A 420 -25.78 4.00 -18.32
N THR A 421 -26.43 5.14 -18.54
CA THR A 421 -26.44 5.86 -19.82
C THR A 421 -25.85 7.28 -19.67
N ASP A 422 -25.62 7.94 -20.80
CA ASP A 422 -25.22 9.36 -20.82
C ASP A 422 -26.15 10.27 -20.00
N ASN A 423 -27.44 9.95 -19.88
CA ASN A 423 -28.36 10.75 -19.09
C ASN A 423 -27.97 10.75 -17.60
N ALA A 424 -27.61 9.58 -17.05
CA ALA A 424 -27.12 9.47 -15.69
C ALA A 424 -25.79 10.19 -15.49
N TYR A 425 -24.84 10.02 -16.42
CA TYR A 425 -23.54 10.67 -16.35
C TYR A 425 -23.64 12.19 -16.44
N THR A 426 -24.42 12.71 -17.38
CA THR A 426 -24.64 14.17 -17.53
C THR A 426 -25.26 14.78 -16.28
N ASN A 427 -26.28 14.13 -15.70
CA ASN A 427 -26.88 14.56 -14.44
C ASN A 427 -25.86 14.55 -13.29
N LEU A 428 -25.08 13.48 -13.14
CA LEU A 428 -23.99 13.39 -12.16
C LEU A 428 -23.00 14.54 -12.32
N PHE A 429 -22.53 14.82 -13.53
CA PHE A 429 -21.52 15.85 -13.77
C PHE A 429 -22.05 17.26 -13.53
N GLN A 430 -23.29 17.55 -13.91
CA GLN A 430 -23.91 18.86 -13.66
C GLN A 430 -24.11 19.14 -12.17
N THR A 431 -24.40 18.11 -11.39
CA THR A 431 -24.78 18.26 -9.98
C THR A 431 -23.60 18.11 -9.02
N ARG A 432 -22.67 17.19 -9.31
CA ARG A 432 -21.57 16.79 -8.43
C ARG A 432 -20.19 16.93 -9.07
N GLY A 433 -20.10 17.40 -10.32
CA GLY A 433 -18.83 17.42 -11.07
C GLY A 433 -17.72 18.21 -10.38
N VAL A 434 -18.08 19.35 -9.77
CA VAL A 434 -17.13 20.28 -9.12
C VAL A 434 -16.55 19.73 -7.81
N ASP A 435 -17.12 18.67 -7.28
CA ASP A 435 -16.71 18.02 -6.03
C ASP A 435 -16.10 16.63 -6.26
N LEU A 436 -16.01 16.15 -7.51
CA LEU A 436 -15.31 14.91 -7.84
C LEU A 436 -13.79 15.11 -7.83
N ILE A 437 -13.10 14.36 -6.96
CA ILE A 437 -11.62 14.35 -6.90
C ILE A 437 -11.04 13.19 -7.72
N SER A 438 -11.72 12.05 -7.71
CA SER A 438 -11.30 10.85 -8.42
C SER A 438 -12.52 10.17 -9.01
N LEU A 439 -12.46 9.86 -10.30
CA LEU A 439 -13.56 9.26 -11.03
C LEU A 439 -13.07 8.13 -11.94
N ASN A 440 -13.66 6.95 -11.80
CA ASN A 440 -13.39 5.80 -12.65
C ASN A 440 -14.64 5.39 -13.42
N LEU A 441 -14.59 5.55 -14.74
CA LEU A 441 -15.60 5.19 -15.73
C LEU A 441 -15.02 4.21 -16.76
N SER A 442 -14.07 3.37 -16.38
CA SER A 442 -13.48 2.41 -17.31
C SER A 442 -14.50 1.33 -17.69
N PHE A 443 -14.46 0.85 -18.93
CA PHE A 443 -15.40 -0.15 -19.47
C PHE A 443 -16.89 0.27 -19.39
N CYS A 444 -17.18 1.56 -19.54
CA CYS A 444 -18.55 2.09 -19.53
C CYS A 444 -19.05 2.28 -20.97
N ASN A 445 -19.55 1.21 -21.60
CA ASN A 445 -19.90 1.19 -23.02
C ASN A 445 -20.88 2.28 -23.48
N SER A 446 -21.72 2.79 -22.58
CA SER A 446 -22.69 3.86 -22.86
C SER A 446 -22.14 5.27 -22.66
N LEU A 447 -20.89 5.41 -22.18
CA LEU A 447 -20.23 6.70 -21.99
C LEU A 447 -19.81 7.26 -23.36
N SER A 448 -20.46 8.35 -23.79
CA SER A 448 -20.16 8.97 -25.07
C SER A 448 -19.54 10.37 -24.96
N SER A 449 -19.23 10.94 -26.12
CA SER A 449 -18.79 12.33 -26.27
C SER A 449 -19.77 13.34 -25.63
N LEU A 450 -21.07 13.03 -25.55
CA LEU A 450 -22.08 13.92 -24.95
C LEU A 450 -21.81 14.16 -23.46
N SER A 451 -21.67 13.08 -22.68
CA SER A 451 -21.47 13.17 -21.24
C SER A 451 -20.11 13.76 -20.89
N LEU A 452 -19.05 13.41 -21.64
CA LEU A 452 -17.73 14.00 -21.42
C LEU A 452 -17.70 15.50 -21.74
N ASN A 453 -18.41 15.95 -22.78
CA ASN A 453 -18.55 17.37 -23.09
C ASN A 453 -19.27 18.15 -21.98
N VAL A 454 -20.27 17.56 -21.33
CA VAL A 454 -20.89 18.15 -20.14
C VAL A 454 -19.90 18.17 -18.97
N PHE A 455 -19.17 17.08 -18.76
CA PHE A 455 -18.20 17.00 -17.66
C PHE A 455 -17.11 18.06 -17.75
N SER A 456 -16.65 18.39 -18.96
CA SER A 456 -15.66 19.45 -19.21
C SER A 456 -16.04 20.83 -18.64
N LEU A 457 -17.31 21.07 -18.33
CA LEU A 457 -17.78 22.32 -17.72
C LEU A 457 -17.63 22.33 -16.19
N TYR A 458 -17.45 21.16 -15.56
CA TYR A 458 -17.53 20.98 -14.11
C TYR A 458 -16.34 20.21 -13.52
N SER A 459 -15.33 19.82 -14.31
CA SER A 459 -14.25 18.90 -13.90
C SER A 459 -12.99 19.55 -13.31
N ASN A 460 -13.08 20.80 -12.86
CA ASN A 460 -11.90 21.63 -12.49
C ASN A 460 -11.16 21.18 -11.22
N THR A 461 -11.78 20.36 -10.37
CA THR A 461 -11.19 19.81 -9.14
C THR A 461 -10.64 18.40 -9.30
N LEU A 462 -10.83 17.78 -10.46
CA LEU A 462 -10.49 16.38 -10.71
C LEU A 462 -8.97 16.19 -10.70
N THR A 463 -8.52 15.21 -9.91
CA THR A 463 -7.10 14.85 -9.76
C THR A 463 -6.77 13.51 -10.38
N SER A 464 -7.74 12.59 -10.41
CA SER A 464 -7.57 11.24 -10.96
C SER A 464 -8.75 10.90 -11.85
N PHE A 465 -8.47 10.49 -13.09
CA PHE A 465 -9.49 10.06 -14.03
C PHE A 465 -9.08 8.76 -14.71
N TYR A 466 -9.98 7.76 -14.62
CA TYR A 466 -9.80 6.46 -15.24
C TYR A 466 -10.95 6.25 -16.23
N ALA A 467 -10.63 6.16 -17.51
CA ALA A 467 -11.62 6.00 -18.57
C ALA A 467 -11.12 5.08 -19.67
N SER A 468 -10.38 4.04 -19.29
CA SER A 468 -9.92 3.01 -20.22
C SER A 468 -11.10 2.26 -20.85
N ASN A 469 -10.95 1.81 -22.10
CA ASN A 469 -11.93 1.02 -22.84
C ASN A 469 -13.27 1.74 -23.06
N ASN A 470 -13.24 2.99 -23.54
CA ASN A 470 -14.40 3.81 -23.89
C ASN A 470 -14.28 4.35 -25.34
N ASP A 471 -14.28 3.44 -26.31
CA ASP A 471 -14.04 3.72 -27.73
C ASP A 471 -15.03 4.70 -28.41
N MET A 472 -16.17 4.98 -27.78
CA MET A 472 -17.21 5.87 -28.33
C MET A 472 -16.91 7.37 -28.15
N ILE A 473 -15.83 7.71 -27.43
CA ILE A 473 -15.46 9.10 -27.16
C ILE A 473 -14.53 9.61 -28.28
N SER A 474 -14.93 10.72 -28.90
CA SER A 474 -14.20 11.37 -29.97
C SER A 474 -12.98 12.16 -29.46
N GLU A 475 -11.98 12.34 -30.31
CA GLU A 475 -10.80 13.18 -30.05
C GLU A 475 -11.20 14.59 -29.60
N TYR A 476 -12.16 15.22 -30.29
CA TYR A 476 -12.64 16.57 -29.93
C TYR A 476 -13.13 16.66 -28.49
N SER A 477 -13.88 15.66 -28.03
CA SER A 477 -14.37 15.62 -26.64
C SER A 477 -13.26 15.39 -25.63
N TRP A 478 -12.25 14.58 -25.97
CA TRP A 478 -11.06 14.42 -25.14
C TRP A 478 -10.30 15.73 -24.98
N LEU A 479 -10.02 16.42 -26.09
CA LEU A 479 -9.33 17.71 -26.09
C LEU A 479 -10.06 18.72 -25.21
N LYS A 480 -11.38 18.86 -25.39
CA LYS A 480 -12.21 19.78 -24.60
C LYS A 480 -12.19 19.44 -23.11
N PHE A 481 -12.30 18.16 -22.76
CA PHE A 481 -12.28 17.73 -21.37
C PHE A 481 -10.93 18.00 -20.70
N ILE A 482 -9.83 17.61 -21.33
CA ILE A 482 -8.48 17.78 -20.80
C ILE A 482 -8.14 19.27 -20.62
N ALA A 483 -8.57 20.13 -21.55
CA ALA A 483 -8.39 21.57 -21.45
C ALA A 483 -8.99 22.18 -20.16
N SER A 484 -10.00 21.53 -19.58
CA SER A 484 -10.70 21.98 -18.36
C SER A 484 -10.18 21.38 -17.06
N CYS A 485 -9.13 20.55 -17.08
CA CYS A 485 -8.70 19.76 -15.92
C CYS A 485 -7.26 20.06 -15.44
N PRO A 486 -6.98 21.24 -14.86
CA PRO A 486 -5.61 21.67 -14.52
C PRO A 486 -4.99 20.93 -13.32
N GLN A 487 -5.81 20.26 -12.51
CA GLN A 487 -5.37 19.57 -11.28
C GLN A 487 -5.08 18.07 -11.50
N LEU A 488 -5.19 17.56 -12.74
CA LEU A 488 -4.97 16.15 -13.03
C LEU A 488 -3.54 15.72 -12.73
N ARG A 489 -3.44 14.60 -12.01
CA ARG A 489 -2.21 13.91 -11.61
C ARG A 489 -2.17 12.48 -12.18
N VAL A 490 -3.33 11.82 -12.20
CA VAL A 490 -3.49 10.45 -12.71
C VAL A 490 -4.51 10.45 -13.85
N LEU A 491 -4.11 9.94 -15.00
CA LEU A 491 -4.95 9.88 -16.18
C LEU A 491 -4.74 8.56 -16.94
N PHE A 492 -5.70 7.65 -16.82
CA PHE A 492 -5.65 6.33 -17.45
C PHE A 492 -6.68 6.26 -18.57
N LEU A 493 -6.17 6.15 -19.80
CA LEU A 493 -6.92 6.29 -21.05
C LEU A 493 -6.68 5.10 -21.99
N SER A 494 -6.23 3.98 -21.46
CA SER A 494 -5.87 2.82 -22.28
C SER A 494 -7.04 2.28 -23.13
N ASN A 495 -6.69 1.77 -24.31
CA ASN A 495 -7.62 1.23 -25.29
C ASN A 495 -8.78 2.20 -25.61
N ASN A 496 -8.44 3.42 -26.03
CA ASN A 496 -9.40 4.41 -26.52
C ASN A 496 -8.98 4.91 -27.90
N ARG A 497 -9.80 4.67 -28.93
CA ARG A 497 -9.51 5.10 -30.31
C ARG A 497 -9.40 6.62 -30.49
N GLY A 498 -10.11 7.40 -29.68
CA GLY A 498 -10.11 8.87 -29.73
C GLY A 498 -8.86 9.52 -29.14
N ILE A 499 -7.92 8.75 -28.57
CA ILE A 499 -6.67 9.28 -28.02
C ILE A 499 -5.61 9.32 -29.11
N THR A 500 -5.25 10.53 -29.52
CA THR A 500 -4.24 10.82 -30.56
C THR A 500 -3.06 11.55 -29.96
N ASN A 501 -2.01 11.76 -30.75
CA ASN A 501 -0.86 12.58 -30.34
C ASN A 501 -1.28 14.02 -29.95
N GLU A 502 -2.33 14.58 -30.56
CA GLU A 502 -2.82 15.92 -30.24
C GLU A 502 -3.48 15.94 -28.85
N VAL A 503 -4.20 14.88 -28.49
CA VAL A 503 -4.72 14.71 -27.13
C VAL A 503 -3.58 14.68 -26.11
N ILE A 504 -2.49 13.96 -26.39
CA ILE A 504 -1.32 13.92 -25.50
C ILE A 504 -0.64 15.30 -25.41
N ASN A 505 -0.56 16.04 -26.52
CA ASN A 505 -0.08 17.41 -26.52
C ASN A 505 -0.94 18.32 -25.63
N GLN A 506 -2.27 18.17 -25.71
CA GLN A 506 -3.20 18.90 -24.85
C GLN A 506 -3.01 18.54 -23.36
N ILE A 507 -2.78 17.26 -23.02
CA ILE A 507 -2.48 16.83 -21.64
C ILE A 507 -1.24 17.55 -21.12
N LYS A 508 -0.16 17.57 -21.90
CA LYS A 508 1.07 18.27 -21.54
C LYS A 508 0.84 19.76 -21.27
N ILE A 509 0.00 20.43 -22.07
CA ILE A 509 -0.27 21.87 -21.94
C ILE A 509 -1.18 22.17 -20.74
N SER A 510 -2.25 21.40 -20.59
CA SER A 510 -3.33 21.70 -19.63
C SER A 510 -3.12 21.06 -18.25
N CYS A 511 -2.37 19.97 -18.14
CA CYS A 511 -2.21 19.19 -16.91
C CYS A 511 -0.74 19.15 -16.45
N PRO A 512 -0.17 20.27 -15.95
CA PRO A 512 1.26 20.35 -15.60
C PRO A 512 1.65 19.49 -14.38
N LEU A 513 0.67 18.99 -13.63
CA LEU A 513 0.88 18.15 -12.44
C LEU A 513 0.78 16.64 -12.73
N ILE A 514 0.63 16.26 -14.00
CA ILE A 514 0.47 14.86 -14.39
C ILE A 514 1.70 14.04 -13.99
N SER A 515 1.51 12.99 -13.20
CA SER A 515 2.57 12.09 -12.78
C SER A 515 2.33 10.65 -13.23
N HIS A 516 1.07 10.25 -13.45
CA HIS A 516 0.72 8.90 -13.89
C HIS A 516 -0.12 8.97 -15.16
N LEU A 517 0.41 8.43 -16.24
CA LEU A 517 -0.23 8.42 -17.55
C LEU A 517 -0.25 7.00 -18.13
N ASP A 518 -1.44 6.46 -18.37
CA ASP A 518 -1.62 5.21 -19.13
C ASP A 518 -2.29 5.54 -20.45
N ILE A 519 -1.54 5.33 -21.54
CA ILE A 519 -1.99 5.53 -22.92
C ILE A 519 -1.88 4.23 -23.73
N SER A 520 -1.72 3.10 -23.05
CA SER A 520 -1.52 1.80 -23.68
C SER A 520 -2.68 1.40 -24.59
N SER A 521 -2.38 0.68 -25.67
CA SER A 521 -3.34 0.19 -26.66
C SER A 521 -4.17 1.31 -27.32
N CYS A 522 -3.68 2.54 -27.37
CA CYS A 522 -4.33 3.64 -28.06
C CYS A 522 -3.88 3.65 -29.53
N LEU A 523 -4.64 2.95 -30.38
CA LEU A 523 -4.29 2.66 -31.79
C LEU A 523 -4.02 3.90 -32.67
N SER A 524 -4.44 5.09 -32.23
CA SER A 524 -4.24 6.35 -32.96
C SER A 524 -2.97 7.12 -32.55
N ILE A 525 -2.19 6.57 -31.59
CA ILE A 525 -0.88 7.09 -31.19
C ILE A 525 0.21 6.50 -32.09
N ASN A 526 1.25 7.29 -32.38
CA ASN A 526 2.41 6.85 -33.15
C ASN A 526 3.70 7.55 -32.67
N GLN A 527 4.83 7.27 -33.33
CA GLN A 527 6.14 7.84 -33.03
C GLN A 527 6.20 9.37 -32.83
N PHE A 528 5.30 10.16 -33.43
CA PHE A 528 5.27 11.61 -33.23
C PHE A 528 4.84 12.04 -31.81
N VAL A 529 4.35 11.10 -30.99
CA VAL A 529 4.04 11.35 -29.57
C VAL A 529 5.29 11.52 -28.71
N ILE A 530 6.41 10.89 -29.08
CA ILE A 530 7.60 10.79 -28.24
C ILE A 530 8.18 12.17 -27.86
N PRO A 531 8.36 13.13 -28.79
CA PRO A 531 8.86 14.47 -28.43
C PRO A 531 7.94 15.24 -27.47
N ILE A 532 6.65 14.89 -27.41
CA ILE A 532 5.70 15.46 -26.46
C ILE A 532 5.95 14.85 -25.08
N LEU A 533 5.98 13.51 -25.00
CA LEU A 533 6.19 12.77 -23.76
C LEU A 533 7.55 13.08 -23.11
N CYS A 534 8.63 13.19 -23.89
CA CYS A 534 9.97 13.58 -23.38
C CYS A 534 9.96 14.93 -22.64
N LYS A 535 8.97 15.80 -22.89
CA LYS A 535 8.85 17.11 -22.21
C LYS A 535 8.01 17.04 -20.92
N MET A 536 7.40 15.90 -20.61
CA MET A 536 6.54 15.70 -19.43
C MET A 536 7.37 15.22 -18.22
N GLN A 537 8.24 16.10 -17.72
CA GLN A 537 9.26 15.79 -16.70
C GLN A 537 8.70 15.46 -15.31
N SER A 538 7.39 15.63 -15.10
CA SER A 538 6.69 15.27 -13.87
C SER A 538 6.25 13.80 -13.81
N LEU A 539 6.40 13.04 -14.91
CA LEU A 539 5.95 11.66 -15.00
C LEU A 539 6.78 10.73 -14.10
N GLU A 540 6.05 9.96 -13.29
CA GLU A 540 6.53 8.90 -12.40
C GLU A 540 6.06 7.52 -12.89
N TYR A 541 4.95 7.47 -13.62
CA TYR A 541 4.40 6.27 -14.25
C TYR A 541 4.03 6.58 -15.70
N ILE A 542 4.52 5.76 -16.63
CA ILE A 542 4.03 5.77 -18.01
C ILE A 542 3.84 4.36 -18.56
N ASP A 543 2.69 4.13 -19.18
CA ASP A 543 2.36 2.91 -19.90
C ASP A 543 2.05 3.21 -21.37
N ILE A 544 2.89 2.68 -22.25
CA ILE A 544 2.78 2.73 -23.72
C ILE A 544 2.58 1.34 -24.32
N SER A 545 2.18 0.36 -23.49
CA SER A 545 2.07 -1.04 -23.92
C SER A 545 1.14 -1.19 -25.12
N PHE A 546 1.51 -2.06 -26.07
CA PHE A 546 0.76 -2.36 -27.30
C PHE A 546 0.55 -1.18 -28.25
N ASP A 547 1.22 -0.04 -28.05
CA ASP A 547 1.24 1.07 -29.01
C ASP A 547 2.27 0.80 -30.12
N VAL A 548 1.98 -0.19 -30.96
CA VAL A 548 2.89 -0.79 -31.95
C VAL A 548 3.42 0.18 -33.03
N MET A 549 2.87 1.40 -33.12
CA MET A 549 3.30 2.44 -34.05
C MET A 549 4.41 3.35 -33.48
N ILE A 550 4.87 3.08 -32.26
CA ILE A 550 6.03 3.72 -31.64
C ILE A 550 7.27 2.88 -31.96
N ASN A 551 8.32 3.53 -32.45
CA ASN A 551 9.56 2.87 -32.86
C ASN A 551 10.52 2.72 -31.67
N GLU A 552 11.44 1.76 -31.77
CA GLU A 552 12.43 1.43 -30.72
C GLU A 552 13.30 2.64 -30.32
N ASP A 553 13.77 3.44 -31.29
CA ASP A 553 14.54 4.67 -31.02
C ASP A 553 13.74 5.70 -30.21
N GLY A 554 12.43 5.77 -30.46
CA GLY A 554 11.52 6.63 -29.72
C GLY A 554 11.39 6.21 -28.27
N ILE A 555 11.29 4.91 -28.02
CA ILE A 555 11.21 4.33 -26.68
C ILE A 555 12.48 4.60 -25.88
N ILE A 556 13.64 4.41 -26.51
CA ILE A 556 14.94 4.71 -25.90
C ILE A 556 15.03 6.21 -25.58
N SER A 557 14.67 7.09 -26.52
CA SER A 557 14.66 8.53 -26.28
C SER A 557 13.73 8.91 -25.12
N LEU A 558 12.54 8.29 -25.05
CA LEU A 558 11.55 8.54 -24.00
C LEU A 558 12.07 8.16 -22.61
N VAL A 559 12.51 6.91 -22.44
CA VAL A 559 12.86 6.38 -21.12
C VAL A 559 14.10 7.08 -20.54
N ASN A 560 15.03 7.50 -21.40
CA ASN A 560 16.23 8.24 -20.97
C ASN A 560 15.96 9.75 -20.75
N SER A 561 14.85 10.30 -21.27
CA SER A 561 14.48 11.70 -21.03
C SER A 561 13.74 11.91 -19.71
N LEU A 562 13.04 10.89 -19.21
CA LEU A 562 12.16 10.99 -18.04
C LEU A 562 12.92 10.66 -16.76
N THR A 563 13.49 11.70 -16.15
CA THR A 563 14.33 11.53 -14.95
C THR A 563 13.55 10.97 -13.76
N ARG A 564 12.28 11.37 -13.58
CA ARG A 564 11.36 11.02 -12.46
C ARG A 564 10.70 9.65 -12.52
N LEU A 565 11.01 8.86 -13.55
CA LEU A 565 10.26 7.64 -13.85
C LEU A 565 10.51 6.53 -12.81
N SER A 566 9.44 6.10 -12.16
CA SER A 566 9.43 5.01 -11.18
C SER A 566 8.89 3.71 -11.77
N THR A 567 7.91 3.79 -12.67
CA THR A 567 7.35 2.63 -13.37
C THR A 567 7.27 2.87 -14.87
N PHE A 568 7.83 1.94 -15.64
CA PHE A 568 7.77 1.97 -17.10
C PHE A 568 7.18 0.68 -17.67
N CYS A 569 6.20 0.82 -18.56
CA CYS A 569 5.53 -0.30 -19.21
C CYS A 569 5.56 -0.13 -20.74
N MET A 570 6.04 -1.14 -21.46
CA MET A 570 6.09 -1.17 -22.93
C MET A 570 5.74 -2.55 -23.50
N GLN A 571 4.81 -3.24 -22.85
CA GLN A 571 4.48 -4.63 -23.14
C GLN A 571 3.97 -4.79 -24.57
N GLY A 572 4.30 -5.89 -25.24
CA GLY A 572 3.80 -6.18 -26.58
C GLY A 572 4.31 -5.30 -27.71
N ILE A 573 5.25 -4.37 -27.44
CA ILE A 573 5.93 -3.59 -28.48
C ILE A 573 7.15 -4.37 -28.95
N ALA A 574 7.33 -4.53 -30.26
CA ALA A 574 8.52 -5.17 -30.80
C ALA A 574 9.77 -4.36 -30.43
N PHE A 575 10.75 -5.02 -29.81
CA PHE A 575 12.01 -4.40 -29.39
C PHE A 575 13.18 -5.34 -29.66
N LYS A 576 14.08 -4.96 -30.57
CA LYS A 576 15.23 -5.74 -31.04
C LYS A 576 16.57 -5.13 -30.66
N GLN A 577 16.62 -3.87 -30.24
CA GLN A 577 17.87 -3.25 -29.80
C GLN A 577 18.45 -3.96 -28.58
N SER A 578 19.78 -3.92 -28.46
CA SER A 578 20.51 -4.54 -27.35
C SER A 578 20.52 -3.69 -26.07
N TYR A 579 20.00 -2.45 -26.13
CA TYR A 579 19.99 -1.52 -25.02
C TYR A 579 18.67 -0.73 -24.99
N LEU A 580 18.19 -0.45 -23.79
CA LEU A 580 17.02 0.40 -23.52
C LEU A 580 17.45 1.70 -22.81
N PHE A 581 18.47 1.60 -21.95
CA PHE A 581 19.01 2.70 -21.16
C PHE A 581 20.41 3.09 -21.63
N THR A 582 20.65 4.39 -21.68
CA THR A 582 21.93 5.04 -21.96
C THR A 582 22.39 5.90 -20.80
N GLU A 583 21.47 6.30 -19.92
CA GLU A 583 21.73 7.03 -18.67
C GLU A 583 21.19 6.25 -17.47
N GLU A 584 21.71 6.51 -16.27
CA GLU A 584 21.26 5.83 -15.06
C GLU A 584 19.82 6.23 -14.68
N ALA A 585 18.93 5.25 -14.63
CA ALA A 585 17.54 5.40 -14.20
C ALA A 585 17.45 5.36 -12.67
N GLN A 586 17.75 6.48 -12.02
CA GLN A 586 17.95 6.57 -10.57
C GLN A 586 16.71 6.32 -9.71
N TRP A 587 15.50 6.34 -10.28
CA TRP A 587 14.26 6.12 -9.54
C TRP A 587 13.40 4.98 -10.08
N LEU A 588 13.85 4.26 -11.11
CA LEU A 588 13.07 3.19 -11.73
C LEU A 588 13.00 1.97 -10.80
N ASN A 589 11.79 1.68 -10.31
CA ASN A 589 11.51 0.58 -9.39
C ASN A 589 10.82 -0.59 -10.10
N SER A 590 10.01 -0.32 -11.13
CA SER A 590 9.21 -1.34 -11.80
C SER A 590 9.33 -1.22 -13.32
N LEU A 591 9.65 -2.33 -13.98
CA LEU A 591 9.80 -2.40 -15.42
C LEU A 591 8.98 -3.57 -15.99
N LYS A 592 8.04 -3.27 -16.89
CA LYS A 592 7.14 -4.27 -17.49
C LYS A 592 7.40 -4.42 -18.99
N LEU A 593 7.99 -5.56 -19.35
CA LEU A 593 8.41 -5.92 -20.71
C LEU A 593 7.71 -7.19 -21.23
N ASN A 594 6.55 -7.56 -20.66
CA ASN A 594 5.82 -8.74 -21.09
C ASN A 594 5.53 -8.72 -22.60
N PHE A 595 5.50 -9.90 -23.20
CA PHE A 595 5.17 -10.13 -24.62
C PHE A 595 6.14 -9.44 -25.58
N ILE A 596 7.43 -9.41 -25.26
CA ILE A 596 8.50 -8.91 -26.14
C ILE A 596 9.46 -10.08 -26.46
N PRO A 597 9.15 -10.95 -27.44
CA PRO A 597 9.89 -12.20 -27.66
C PRO A 597 11.37 -11.99 -28.02
N MET A 598 11.69 -10.84 -28.63
CA MET A 598 13.04 -10.46 -29.07
C MET A 598 13.86 -9.78 -27.96
N CYS A 599 13.26 -9.46 -26.82
CA CYS A 599 13.99 -9.00 -25.64
C CYS A 599 14.81 -10.17 -25.10
N GLY A 600 16.13 -10.00 -25.07
CA GLY A 600 17.08 -11.05 -24.67
C GLY A 600 18.10 -10.62 -23.64
N ASP A 601 19.06 -11.48 -23.39
CA ASP A 601 20.07 -11.31 -22.34
C ASP A 601 20.89 -10.01 -22.44
N ASP A 602 21.09 -9.48 -23.65
CA ASP A 602 21.79 -8.20 -23.84
C ASP A 602 21.01 -7.01 -23.24
N VAL A 603 19.68 -7.00 -23.42
CA VAL A 603 18.81 -6.00 -22.79
C VAL A 603 18.82 -6.17 -21.27
N MET A 604 18.85 -7.41 -20.77
CA MET A 604 18.97 -7.67 -19.32
C MET A 604 20.29 -7.14 -18.77
N ARG A 605 21.41 -7.32 -19.49
CA ARG A 605 22.72 -6.75 -19.13
C ARG A 605 22.69 -5.23 -19.11
N ASN A 606 22.00 -4.61 -20.08
CA ASN A 606 21.82 -3.17 -20.13
C ASN A 606 21.01 -2.68 -18.91
N ILE A 607 19.84 -3.25 -18.64
CA ILE A 607 19.01 -2.90 -17.48
C ILE A 607 19.79 -3.06 -16.17
N ALA A 608 20.52 -4.16 -16.02
CA ALA A 608 21.38 -4.42 -14.86
C ALA A 608 22.40 -3.31 -14.59
N SER A 609 22.88 -2.65 -15.66
CA SER A 609 23.94 -1.66 -15.57
C SER A 609 23.42 -0.24 -15.31
N TYR A 610 22.14 0.04 -15.59
CA TYR A 610 21.58 1.39 -15.53
C TYR A 610 20.39 1.54 -14.56
N CYS A 611 19.85 0.45 -14.01
CA CYS A 611 18.65 0.47 -13.15
C CYS A 611 18.93 -0.12 -11.74
N PRO A 612 19.68 0.58 -10.87
CA PRO A 612 20.14 0.00 -9.59
C PRO A 612 19.02 -0.22 -8.56
N LEU A 613 17.87 0.48 -8.69
CA LEU A 613 16.79 0.44 -7.70
C LEU A 613 15.65 -0.51 -8.05
N LEU A 614 15.80 -1.27 -9.13
CA LEU A 614 14.74 -2.11 -9.66
C LEU A 614 14.30 -3.15 -8.61
N THR A 615 13.01 -3.15 -8.29
CA THR A 615 12.38 -4.08 -7.33
C THR A 615 11.47 -5.09 -8.02
N SER A 616 10.92 -4.72 -9.17
CA SER A 616 9.97 -5.55 -9.93
C SER A 616 10.30 -5.56 -11.41
N VAL A 617 10.40 -6.76 -12.01
CA VAL A 617 10.58 -6.94 -13.46
C VAL A 617 9.61 -7.97 -13.98
N GLU A 618 8.79 -7.58 -14.97
CA GLU A 618 7.88 -8.49 -15.65
C GLU A 618 8.39 -8.82 -17.07
N LEU A 619 8.67 -10.09 -17.33
CA LEU A 619 9.28 -10.62 -18.57
C LEU A 619 8.47 -11.77 -19.18
N ARG A 620 7.17 -11.83 -18.91
CA ARG A 620 6.30 -12.90 -19.41
C ARG A 620 6.40 -12.98 -20.94
N MET A 621 6.51 -14.18 -21.51
CA MET A 621 6.65 -14.41 -22.96
C MET A 621 7.84 -13.68 -23.61
N CYS A 622 8.91 -13.39 -22.87
CA CYS A 622 10.19 -12.92 -23.42
C CYS A 622 11.11 -14.10 -23.70
N SER A 623 10.86 -14.84 -24.78
CA SER A 623 11.59 -16.07 -25.12
C SER A 623 13.10 -15.89 -25.30
N GLY A 624 13.57 -14.68 -25.59
CA GLY A 624 15.00 -14.37 -25.72
C GLY A 624 15.77 -14.31 -24.39
N VAL A 625 15.07 -14.26 -23.25
CA VAL A 625 15.70 -14.21 -21.92
C VAL A 625 15.99 -15.62 -21.42
N THR A 626 17.25 -15.85 -21.03
CA THR A 626 17.76 -17.13 -20.52
C THR A 626 18.22 -17.02 -19.07
N ASP A 627 18.68 -18.15 -18.50
CA ASP A 627 19.31 -18.20 -17.17
C ASP A 627 20.43 -17.17 -17.00
N ASN A 628 21.21 -16.93 -18.05
CA ASN A 628 22.33 -16.00 -18.03
C ASN A 628 21.88 -14.53 -17.93
N GLY A 629 20.83 -14.15 -18.67
CA GLY A 629 20.23 -12.81 -18.61
C GLY A 629 19.75 -12.46 -17.21
N ILE A 630 19.03 -13.38 -16.55
CA ILE A 630 18.52 -13.17 -15.20
C ILE A 630 19.64 -13.17 -14.16
N GLU A 631 20.66 -14.02 -14.30
CA GLU A 631 21.80 -13.97 -13.37
C GLU A 631 22.53 -12.62 -13.46
N MET A 632 22.78 -12.11 -14.68
CA MET A 632 23.37 -10.77 -14.87
C MET A 632 22.51 -9.67 -14.25
N LEU A 633 21.18 -9.76 -14.41
CA LEU A 633 20.24 -8.81 -13.83
C LEU A 633 20.33 -8.80 -12.30
N LEU A 634 20.27 -9.97 -11.66
CA LEU A 634 20.27 -10.11 -10.21
C LEU A 634 21.62 -9.81 -9.56
N GLN A 635 22.72 -9.94 -10.31
CA GLN A 635 24.06 -9.57 -9.82
C GLN A 635 24.18 -8.08 -9.49
N LYS A 636 23.52 -7.21 -10.26
CA LYS A 636 23.59 -5.74 -10.07
C LYS A 636 22.32 -5.15 -9.46
N CYS A 637 21.15 -5.64 -9.86
CA CYS A 637 19.86 -5.20 -9.31
C CYS A 637 19.50 -6.02 -8.06
N THR A 638 20.19 -5.75 -6.95
CA THR A 638 20.07 -6.53 -5.71
C THR A 638 18.74 -6.33 -4.96
N LYS A 639 17.94 -5.34 -5.36
CA LYS A 639 16.64 -5.02 -4.75
C LYS A 639 15.45 -5.74 -5.38
N ILE A 640 15.67 -6.50 -6.45
CA ILE A 640 14.59 -7.25 -7.10
C ILE A 640 13.98 -8.22 -6.10
N SER A 641 12.68 -8.11 -5.89
CA SER A 641 11.89 -9.01 -5.05
C SER A 641 10.76 -9.67 -5.83
N HIS A 642 10.33 -9.08 -6.95
CA HIS A 642 9.26 -9.59 -7.81
C HIS A 642 9.76 -9.82 -9.23
N LEU A 643 9.63 -11.06 -9.71
CA LEU A 643 9.94 -11.44 -11.09
C LEU A 643 8.77 -12.20 -11.71
N VAL A 644 8.36 -11.79 -12.91
CA VAL A 644 7.39 -12.57 -13.71
C VAL A 644 8.12 -13.16 -14.91
N LEU A 645 8.23 -14.49 -14.95
CA LEU A 645 9.14 -15.18 -15.88
C LEU A 645 8.42 -16.20 -16.77
N GLY A 646 7.10 -16.35 -16.65
CA GLY A 646 6.34 -17.32 -17.43
C GLY A 646 6.53 -17.17 -18.95
N GLY A 647 6.97 -18.22 -19.65
CA GLY A 647 7.19 -18.19 -21.10
C GLY A 647 8.54 -17.61 -21.56
N THR A 648 9.51 -17.49 -20.64
CA THR A 648 10.94 -17.25 -20.96
C THR A 648 11.67 -18.58 -21.23
N SER A 649 12.94 -18.50 -21.66
CA SER A 649 13.81 -19.67 -21.86
C SER A 649 14.63 -20.04 -20.62
N ILE A 650 14.09 -19.74 -19.42
CA ILE A 650 14.73 -20.01 -18.13
C ILE A 650 14.50 -21.47 -17.75
N SER A 651 15.55 -22.12 -17.26
CA SER A 651 15.49 -23.52 -16.85
C SER A 651 14.67 -23.69 -15.56
N GLN A 652 14.00 -24.85 -15.44
CA GLN A 652 13.28 -25.19 -14.20
C GLN A 652 14.20 -25.21 -12.97
N PHE A 653 15.47 -25.58 -13.17
CA PHE A 653 16.49 -25.52 -12.11
C PHE A 653 16.71 -24.08 -11.63
N LYS A 654 16.91 -23.13 -12.54
CA LYS A 654 17.07 -21.72 -12.19
C LYS A 654 15.83 -21.17 -11.51
N MET A 655 14.62 -21.50 -12.00
CA MET A 655 13.36 -21.11 -11.34
C MET A 655 13.30 -21.56 -9.87
N MET A 656 13.66 -22.82 -9.58
CA MET A 656 13.71 -23.33 -8.20
C MET A 656 14.77 -22.62 -7.35
N GLU A 657 15.94 -22.34 -7.92
CA GLU A 657 17.01 -21.59 -7.25
C GLU A 657 16.53 -20.19 -6.84
N LEU A 658 15.86 -19.48 -7.74
CA LEU A 658 15.35 -18.13 -7.51
C LEU A 658 14.27 -18.11 -6.41
N VAL A 659 13.37 -19.10 -6.39
CA VAL A 659 12.40 -19.27 -5.28
C VAL A 659 13.14 -19.53 -3.96
N GLY A 660 14.19 -20.34 -4.00
CA GLY A 660 15.06 -20.61 -2.83
C GLY A 660 15.75 -19.36 -2.28
N ARG A 661 16.04 -18.36 -3.13
CA ARG A 661 16.56 -17.04 -2.73
C ARG A 661 15.49 -16.13 -2.10
N GLY A 662 14.23 -16.57 -2.04
CA GLY A 662 13.12 -15.82 -1.44
C GLY A 662 12.48 -14.79 -2.39
N LEU A 663 12.74 -14.89 -3.70
CA LEU A 663 12.09 -14.04 -4.70
C LEU A 663 10.65 -14.50 -4.93
N PHE A 664 9.74 -13.54 -5.10
CA PHE A 664 8.39 -13.82 -5.58
C PHE A 664 8.44 -14.03 -7.09
N ILE A 665 8.10 -15.24 -7.54
CA ILE A 665 8.14 -15.61 -8.95
C ILE A 665 6.74 -16.02 -9.42
N ALA A 666 6.29 -15.43 -10.53
CA ALA A 666 5.02 -15.74 -11.19
C ALA A 666 5.19 -16.15 -12.66
#